data_AF-A0A517LHK3-F1
#
_entry.id   AF-A0A517LHK3-F1
#
_cell.length_a   1.000
_cell.length_b   1.000
_cell.length_c   1.000
_cell.angle_alpha   90.00
_cell.angle_beta   90.00
_cell.angle_gamma   90.00
#
_symmetry.space_group_name_H-M   'P 1'
#
loop_
_entity.id
_entity.type
_entity.pdbx_description
1 polymer ?
#
loop_
_entity_poly.entity_id
_entity_poly.type
_entity_poly.pdbx_seq_one_letter_code
_entity_poly.pdbx_strand_id
1 'polypeptide(L)'
;MAFQSFTGSSRRPRQVNLSGHRVNPFGGAVQSAQQERERRQRERDRLLAAKVLQRRWRGHSSRKAVREQRRTEWDTEEHESGEGGPYQSEQRAWEQLQRLSYFLKLETDKDGKDMNRLRRYMERLNLSQRNGLACASGPWPMGYLRLQKLVLTSIPKTSPKDWIFELETIYFLGQRIPKLVAQNARLLYQTLADLNQPTFIASADYSETLPVLVKVLEGPLPAVGPESTIIYEAFACEFLTRGFITRSPWYPTWLSHLAEHVNYRVLAGTLSETVSSNDYGGYKAMSDPQSRLNLLACFIYFHRHTHKFQNAQAYSSHQDFVLVISKLLSSIAESRYLDALQNPNDDDDAVGKFARDQIMSLVDKESVSSLLGGASTSQSRSGGPPQMNSEAKQLANYALTLLRFFPREGDNIRMWLYRGSSDASAAANSDDKLPAIKFFWQAARKSMVFRTIKDARSAIKLIRPQPLSNRTRAVHDDNTEWVQDDWRLILIFLELYTFVLRLMDDDEFFSASSPASSRSNSTGNSSWARQNALPTEDIQELTTFLKIVGFAMYFHGKDITDPNEETSERASLSNHFKVGELPSDDRMASALAKTSSPETAIAGLSGISIDYVKGLVTGLLRMVHERDSRRKFLPADHWLMTSSFDMTNFIPDVVAEEENRNRLEEDAEDDMAMADDDQEDDRPLVGTSRDRNIRYQARLESHQRALSRKRYMQAVAPRSEILQNMPFFIPFTTRVQIFREFVRRDKFRRRNGHVDPELWRIHVINGMDINDNIGRHTATIKRGNEFLDAFQQFYDLGEGLKEPIQITFVDQFGQQEAGIDGGGVTKEFLTSVTSQAFTPTEEQDLFAENEQHLLYPYPAAIEEKKMILKESGLDDNDPYFKHQIKLMLQHYEFLGRVIGKCLYEGILVDVNFAGFFLLKWALTGGDGQASNESGYRANVNDLREMDEDLYKGLMQLKNYPGDVEDFALNFTVSDTLTTDYTRKKTKVVTRNLIPDGANIAVTNANRLIYIWNIVQYRLAKQPELQTRAFLKGLSSMISPTWLSMFNQSELQTLIGGTSSSIDLADLRRNTLYGGLYVRGDDPEDHPTIQLFWRVMESFTDGERRAVLKFITSTPRAPLLGFASLQPAFSIRDSGDDETRLPSASTCVNLMKLPRYKSEAVMREKLLYAVMSGAGFDLS
;
A
#
# COMPACT_ATOMS: atom_id res chain seq x y z
N MET A 1 83.64 -26.70 58.26
CA MET A 1 83.70 -25.78 59.40
C MET A 1 82.47 -24.87 59.37
N ALA A 2 81.87 -24.67 60.55
CA ALA A 2 80.90 -23.65 60.96
C ALA A 2 79.41 -23.76 60.53
N PHE A 3 78.60 -24.14 61.52
CA PHE A 3 77.16 -23.89 61.69
C PHE A 3 76.86 -22.38 61.87
N GLN A 4 75.63 -21.95 61.57
CA GLN A 4 74.83 -21.19 62.55
C GLN A 4 73.32 -21.21 62.25
N SER A 5 72.57 -21.12 63.34
CA SER A 5 71.21 -21.58 63.58
C SER A 5 70.15 -20.49 63.53
N PHE A 6 68.92 -20.95 63.38
CA PHE A 6 67.64 -20.28 63.61
C PHE A 6 67.50 -19.69 65.03
N THR A 7 67.04 -18.44 65.18
CA THR A 7 66.18 -17.90 66.27
C THR A 7 65.67 -16.51 65.84
N GLY A 8 64.37 -16.24 65.69
CA GLY A 8 63.47 -15.77 66.76
C GLY A 8 62.94 -14.37 66.37
N SER A 9 61.64 -14.16 66.15
CA SER A 9 60.75 -13.57 67.16
C SER A 9 59.32 -13.49 66.61
N SER A 10 58.39 -14.13 67.31
CA SER A 10 56.95 -14.02 67.13
C SER A 10 56.38 -13.12 68.25
N ARG A 11 56.20 -11.82 67.99
CA ARG A 11 55.17 -10.96 68.62
C ARG A 11 55.28 -9.51 68.11
N ARG A 12 54.19 -8.99 67.55
CA ARG A 12 54.01 -7.54 67.31
C ARG A 12 53.71 -6.83 68.63
N PRO A 13 54.20 -5.60 68.85
CA PRO A 13 53.86 -4.82 70.04
C PRO A 13 52.38 -4.42 70.02
N ARG A 14 51.75 -4.38 71.20
CA ARG A 14 50.36 -3.94 71.37
C ARG A 14 50.28 -2.43 71.15
N GLN A 15 49.58 -2.00 70.10
CA GLN A 15 49.07 -0.64 70.00
C GLN A 15 47.79 -0.55 70.84
N VAL A 16 47.86 0.19 71.96
CA VAL A 16 46.69 0.59 72.74
C VAL A 16 46.20 1.90 72.15
N ASN A 17 45.00 1.89 71.57
CA ASN A 17 44.30 3.10 71.13
C ASN A 17 43.35 3.51 72.26
N LEU A 18 43.55 4.71 72.82
CA LEU A 18 42.77 5.26 73.94
C LEU A 18 41.54 6.07 73.51
N SER A 19 41.08 5.92 72.25
CA SER A 19 39.84 6.54 71.79
C SER A 19 38.66 5.58 71.97
N GLY A 20 37.74 5.96 72.85
CA GLY A 20 36.54 5.18 73.21
C GLY A 20 35.49 5.08 72.11
N HIS A 21 35.79 4.34 71.03
CA HIS A 21 34.81 3.93 70.04
C HIS A 21 34.78 2.41 69.91
N ARG A 22 33.64 1.80 70.28
CA ARG A 22 33.37 0.38 70.02
C ARG A 22 33.13 0.19 68.52
N VAL A 23 34.20 -0.08 67.77
CA VAL A 23 34.09 -0.53 66.38
C VAL A 23 33.85 -2.03 66.36
N ASN A 24 32.75 -2.42 65.71
CA ASN A 24 32.31 -3.80 65.51
C ASN A 24 33.48 -4.65 64.93
N PRO A 25 33.93 -5.74 65.58
CA PRO A 25 35.17 -6.44 65.21
C PRO A 25 35.10 -7.26 63.91
N PHE A 26 33.94 -7.28 63.24
CA PHE A 26 33.71 -8.05 62.01
C PHE A 26 33.56 -7.23 60.72
N GLY A 27 33.45 -5.89 60.78
CA GLY A 27 33.24 -5.06 59.59
C GLY A 27 34.53 -4.65 58.86
N GLY A 28 35.52 -4.13 59.59
CA GLY A 28 36.76 -3.60 59.01
C GLY A 28 37.75 -4.67 58.55
N ALA A 29 37.77 -5.84 59.21
CA ALA A 29 38.65 -6.95 58.82
C ALA A 29 38.20 -7.63 57.52
N VAL A 30 36.89 -7.67 57.26
CA VAL A 30 36.34 -8.23 56.01
C VAL A 30 36.58 -7.28 54.85
N GLN A 31 36.32 -5.97 55.02
CA GLN A 31 36.64 -4.98 53.99
C GLN A 31 38.13 -4.88 53.69
N SER A 32 39.01 -4.89 54.70
CA SER A 32 40.46 -4.89 54.46
C SER A 32 40.91 -6.20 53.82
N ALA A 33 40.38 -7.36 54.23
CA ALA A 33 40.67 -8.65 53.60
C ALA A 33 40.12 -8.77 52.18
N GLN A 34 39.07 -8.02 51.82
CA GLN A 34 38.47 -8.00 50.49
C GLN A 34 39.25 -7.07 49.55
N GLN A 35 39.60 -5.86 50.01
CA GLN A 35 40.52 -4.97 49.29
C GLN A 35 41.90 -5.61 49.09
N GLU A 36 42.40 -6.32 50.08
CA GLU A 36 43.65 -7.08 50.02
C GLU A 36 43.55 -8.26 49.04
N ARG A 37 42.40 -8.97 48.99
CA ARG A 37 42.13 -10.01 47.98
C ARG A 37 42.07 -9.44 46.56
N GLU A 38 41.38 -8.33 46.36
CA GLU A 38 41.31 -7.64 45.07
C GLU A 38 42.67 -7.10 44.62
N ARG A 39 43.48 -6.60 45.56
CA ARG A 39 44.85 -6.14 45.26
C ARG A 39 45.74 -7.31 44.82
N ARG A 40 45.65 -8.46 45.50
CA ARG A 40 46.36 -9.68 45.08
C ARG A 40 45.85 -10.23 43.75
N GLN A 41 44.55 -10.12 43.47
CA GLN A 41 43.97 -10.53 42.19
C GLN A 41 44.47 -9.62 41.06
N ARG A 42 44.46 -8.30 41.25
CA ARG A 42 45.04 -7.34 40.29
C ARG A 42 46.55 -7.56 40.06
N GLU A 43 47.32 -7.88 41.09
CA GLU A 43 48.73 -8.25 40.93
C GLU A 43 48.90 -9.56 40.16
N ARG A 44 48.05 -10.57 40.40
CA ARG A 44 48.04 -11.82 39.64
C ARG A 44 47.71 -11.57 38.17
N ASP A 45 46.68 -10.78 37.89
CA ASP A 45 46.28 -10.45 36.52
C ASP A 45 47.37 -9.63 35.81
N ARG A 46 48.01 -8.68 36.50
CA ARG A 46 49.17 -7.94 35.98
C ARG A 46 50.34 -8.85 35.68
N LEU A 47 50.66 -9.81 36.55
CA LEU A 47 51.74 -10.78 36.33
C LEU A 47 51.41 -11.78 35.22
N LEU A 48 50.14 -12.20 35.10
CA LEU A 48 49.68 -13.04 34.01
C LEU A 48 49.74 -12.29 32.68
N ALA A 49 49.28 -11.04 32.62
CA ALA A 49 49.41 -10.17 31.45
C ALA A 49 50.88 -9.96 31.07
N ALA A 50 51.76 -9.70 32.04
CA ALA A 50 53.19 -9.57 31.81
C ALA A 50 53.82 -10.88 31.29
N LYS A 51 53.43 -12.04 31.83
CA LYS A 51 53.86 -13.35 31.31
C LYS A 51 53.36 -13.60 29.89
N VAL A 52 52.12 -13.22 29.57
CA VAL A 52 51.55 -13.33 28.22
C VAL A 52 52.31 -12.41 27.25
N LEU A 53 52.59 -11.17 27.66
CA LEU A 53 53.38 -10.22 26.87
C LEU A 53 54.80 -10.71 26.64
N GLN A 54 55.51 -11.17 27.68
CA GLN A 54 56.86 -11.72 27.57
C GLN A 54 56.89 -12.99 26.71
N ARG A 55 55.90 -13.87 26.85
CA ARG A 55 55.76 -15.07 25.99
C ARG A 55 55.52 -14.68 24.54
N ARG A 56 54.59 -13.74 24.28
CA ARG A 56 54.34 -13.21 22.93
C ARG A 56 55.57 -12.53 22.34
N TRP A 57 56.30 -11.75 23.14
CA TRP A 57 57.52 -11.06 22.72
C TRP A 57 58.68 -12.01 22.42
N ARG A 58 58.96 -12.98 23.31
CA ARG A 58 59.97 -14.02 23.06
C ARG A 58 59.63 -14.83 21.82
N GLY A 59 58.36 -15.20 21.65
CA GLY A 59 57.87 -15.87 20.44
C GLY A 59 58.01 -14.99 19.20
N HIS A 60 57.70 -13.69 19.28
CA HIS A 60 57.87 -12.74 18.19
C HIS A 60 59.34 -12.57 17.81
N SER A 61 60.23 -12.39 18.79
CA SER A 61 61.67 -12.22 18.59
C SER A 61 62.29 -13.47 17.96
N SER A 62 61.97 -14.66 18.47
CA SER A 62 62.42 -15.93 17.88
C SER A 62 61.92 -16.12 16.45
N ARG A 63 60.62 -15.87 16.18
CA ARG A 63 60.08 -15.92 14.80
C ARG A 63 60.73 -14.89 13.88
N LYS A 64 61.08 -13.70 14.39
CA LYS A 64 61.79 -12.67 13.62
C LYS A 64 63.22 -13.11 13.28
N ALA A 65 63.95 -13.68 14.25
CA ALA A 65 65.30 -14.18 14.05
C ALA A 65 65.33 -15.33 13.03
N VAL A 66 64.45 -16.33 13.18
CA VAL A 66 64.33 -17.46 12.23
C VAL A 66 63.93 -16.95 10.84
N ARG A 67 63.03 -15.96 10.77
CA ARG A 67 62.64 -15.34 9.50
C ARG A 67 63.83 -14.70 8.80
N GLU A 68 64.64 -13.92 9.52
CA GLU A 68 65.82 -13.26 8.94
C GLU A 68 66.84 -14.29 8.47
N GLN A 69 67.07 -15.34 9.26
CA GLN A 69 67.94 -16.45 8.88
C GLN A 69 67.47 -17.12 7.58
N ARG A 70 66.18 -17.43 7.43
CA ARG A 70 65.65 -18.02 6.19
C ARG A 70 65.75 -17.06 5.01
N ARG A 71 65.65 -15.75 5.22
CA ARG A 71 65.87 -14.74 4.16
C ARG A 71 67.31 -14.74 3.70
N THR A 72 68.28 -14.75 4.63
CA THR A 72 69.71 -14.78 4.28
C THR A 72 70.07 -16.06 3.53
N GLU A 73 69.55 -17.21 3.96
CA GLU A 73 69.77 -18.51 3.29
C GLU A 73 69.16 -18.57 1.88
N TRP A 74 68.06 -17.84 1.64
CA TRP A 74 67.47 -17.71 0.32
C TRP A 74 68.35 -16.86 -0.59
N ASP A 75 68.79 -15.68 -0.10
CA ASP A 75 69.64 -14.75 -0.86
C ASP A 75 70.99 -15.37 -1.23
N THR A 76 71.62 -16.13 -0.33
CA THR A 76 72.91 -16.78 -0.58
C THR A 76 72.82 -17.81 -1.71
N GLU A 77 71.82 -18.70 -1.68
CA GLU A 77 71.66 -19.74 -2.71
C GLU A 77 71.22 -19.17 -4.06
N GLU A 78 70.42 -18.11 -4.06
CA GLU A 78 70.04 -17.41 -5.28
C GLU A 78 71.20 -16.64 -5.90
N HIS A 79 72.14 -16.13 -5.09
CA HIS A 79 73.37 -15.49 -5.56
C HIS A 79 74.38 -16.50 -6.14
N GLU A 80 74.56 -17.65 -5.49
CA GLU A 80 75.44 -18.74 -5.94
C GLU A 80 74.99 -19.41 -7.25
N SER A 81 73.69 -19.36 -7.55
CA SER A 81 73.11 -19.98 -8.75
C SER A 81 73.23 -19.14 -10.04
N GLY A 82 73.78 -17.92 -9.97
CA GLY A 82 73.90 -16.98 -11.09
C GLY A 82 72.65 -16.13 -11.36
N GLU A 83 72.82 -14.97 -12.01
CA GLU A 83 71.72 -14.07 -12.39
C GLU A 83 70.89 -14.68 -13.56
N GLY A 84 69.70 -15.24 -13.26
CA GLY A 84 68.62 -15.43 -14.25
C GLY A 84 68.42 -16.80 -14.91
N GLY A 85 69.10 -17.88 -14.48
CA GLY A 85 68.95 -19.22 -15.09
C GLY A 85 67.83 -20.11 -14.47
N PRO A 86 67.39 -21.20 -15.15
CA PRO A 86 66.45 -22.18 -14.60
C PRO A 86 67.02 -22.88 -13.35
N TYR A 87 66.15 -23.40 -12.48
CA TYR A 87 66.52 -24.31 -11.40
C TYR A 87 67.05 -25.62 -11.95
N GLN A 88 68.18 -26.09 -11.41
CA GLN A 88 68.89 -27.29 -11.86
C GLN A 88 68.20 -28.61 -11.43
N SER A 89 67.31 -28.56 -10.44
CA SER A 89 66.57 -29.73 -9.94
C SER A 89 65.27 -29.34 -9.25
N GLU A 90 64.32 -30.28 -9.21
CA GLU A 90 63.02 -30.11 -8.56
C GLU A 90 63.18 -29.84 -7.06
N GLN A 91 64.12 -30.52 -6.41
CA GLN A 91 64.38 -30.36 -4.99
C GLN A 91 64.84 -28.93 -4.64
N ARG A 92 65.74 -28.34 -5.44
CA ARG A 92 66.20 -26.96 -5.19
C ARG A 92 65.09 -25.94 -5.37
N ALA A 93 64.28 -26.08 -6.41
CA ALA A 93 63.13 -25.21 -6.63
C ALA A 93 62.13 -25.29 -5.46
N TRP A 94 61.89 -26.50 -4.94
CA TRP A 94 61.02 -26.72 -3.78
C TRP A 94 61.57 -26.11 -2.49
N GLU A 95 62.85 -26.30 -2.18
CA GLU A 95 63.48 -25.74 -0.97
C GLU A 95 63.45 -24.21 -0.98
N GLN A 96 63.69 -23.60 -2.14
CA GLN A 96 63.59 -22.15 -2.33
C GLN A 96 62.15 -21.64 -2.13
N LEU A 97 61.14 -22.36 -2.64
CA LEU A 97 59.73 -22.04 -2.38
C LEU A 97 59.38 -22.11 -0.90
N GLN A 98 59.86 -23.15 -0.20
CA GLN A 98 59.63 -23.31 1.23
C GLN A 98 60.22 -22.14 2.01
N ARG A 99 61.50 -21.82 1.79
CA ARG A 99 62.19 -20.70 2.43
C ARG A 99 61.45 -19.38 2.19
N LEU A 100 61.09 -19.12 0.94
CA LEU A 100 60.31 -17.94 0.54
C LEU A 100 59.00 -17.86 1.33
N SER A 101 58.25 -18.96 1.43
CA SER A 101 56.99 -19.00 2.20
C SER A 101 57.13 -18.75 3.71
N TYR A 102 58.32 -18.94 4.30
CA TYR A 102 58.57 -18.69 5.72
C TYR A 102 58.85 -17.22 6.03
N PHE A 103 59.58 -16.52 5.15
CA PHE A 103 60.01 -15.15 5.43
C PHE A 103 59.22 -14.06 4.74
N LEU A 104 58.61 -14.33 3.59
CA LEU A 104 57.96 -13.29 2.78
C LEU A 104 56.84 -12.59 3.56
N LYS A 105 56.95 -11.26 3.68
CA LYS A 105 55.93 -10.40 4.29
C LYS A 105 55.73 -9.14 3.46
N LEU A 106 54.85 -9.25 2.48
CA LEU A 106 54.58 -8.17 1.54
C LEU A 106 53.88 -6.97 2.19
N GLU A 107 53.28 -7.08 3.37
CA GLU A 107 52.63 -5.94 4.07
C GLU A 107 53.63 -4.93 4.66
N THR A 108 54.86 -5.37 4.95
CA THR A 108 55.89 -4.56 5.63
C THR A 108 57.08 -4.24 4.74
N ASP A 109 57.03 -4.61 3.46
CA ASP A 109 58.13 -4.46 2.49
C ASP A 109 58.15 -3.07 1.87
N LYS A 110 58.68 -2.08 2.61
CA LYS A 110 58.77 -0.69 2.13
C LYS A 110 59.81 -0.50 1.01
N ASP A 111 60.80 -1.37 0.94
CA ASP A 111 61.93 -1.27 0.00
C ASP A 111 61.68 -2.05 -1.31
N GLY A 112 60.60 -2.82 -1.41
CA GLY A 112 60.29 -3.68 -2.56
C GLY A 112 61.24 -4.88 -2.74
N LYS A 113 62.06 -5.20 -1.73
CA LYS A 113 63.08 -6.25 -1.83
C LYS A 113 62.46 -7.64 -1.77
N ASP A 114 61.51 -7.88 -0.88
CA ASP A 114 60.81 -9.16 -0.79
C ASP A 114 59.92 -9.37 -2.03
N MET A 115 59.35 -8.31 -2.60
CA MET A 115 58.67 -8.34 -3.90
C MET A 115 59.58 -8.80 -5.05
N ASN A 116 60.80 -8.25 -5.14
CA ASN A 116 61.77 -8.67 -6.17
C ASN A 116 62.21 -10.13 -6.01
N ARG A 117 62.32 -10.63 -4.77
CA ARG A 117 62.59 -12.05 -4.50
C ARG A 117 61.48 -12.96 -5.00
N LEU A 118 60.22 -12.57 -4.77
CA LEU A 118 59.06 -13.31 -5.31
C LEU A 118 59.08 -13.36 -6.84
N ARG A 119 59.34 -12.23 -7.51
CA ARG A 119 59.44 -12.19 -8.98
C ARG A 119 60.57 -13.05 -9.52
N ARG A 120 61.77 -12.95 -8.93
CA ARG A 120 62.93 -13.76 -9.31
C ARG A 120 62.64 -15.25 -9.18
N TYR A 121 62.00 -15.67 -8.08
CA TYR A 121 61.59 -17.06 -7.91
C TYR A 121 60.60 -17.50 -9.03
N MET A 122 59.61 -16.68 -9.35
CA MET A 122 58.61 -16.98 -10.39
C MET A 122 59.23 -17.08 -11.79
N GLU A 123 60.12 -16.15 -12.14
CA GLU A 123 60.81 -16.13 -13.43
C GLU A 123 61.67 -17.38 -13.62
N ARG A 124 62.47 -17.72 -12.60
CA ARG A 124 63.28 -18.94 -12.62
C ARG A 124 62.42 -20.20 -12.65
N LEU A 125 61.31 -20.23 -11.91
CA LEU A 125 60.37 -21.36 -11.95
C LEU A 125 59.78 -21.55 -13.36
N ASN A 126 59.38 -20.47 -14.03
CA ASN A 126 58.85 -20.51 -15.40
C ASN A 126 59.90 -21.02 -16.40
N LEU A 127 61.14 -20.51 -16.31
CA LEU A 127 62.28 -20.99 -17.13
C LEU A 127 62.61 -22.47 -16.89
N SER A 128 62.52 -22.93 -15.64
CA SER A 128 62.75 -24.33 -15.26
C SER A 128 61.74 -25.27 -15.91
N GLN A 129 60.48 -24.84 -15.95
CA GLN A 129 59.38 -25.59 -16.56
C GLN A 129 59.51 -25.67 -18.08
N ARG A 130 59.89 -24.56 -18.74
CA ARG A 130 60.18 -24.55 -20.19
C ARG A 130 61.31 -25.51 -20.57
N ASN A 131 62.22 -25.79 -19.63
CA ASN A 131 63.32 -26.75 -19.78
C ASN A 131 62.99 -28.17 -19.29
N GLY A 132 61.72 -28.51 -19.08
CA GLY A 132 61.27 -29.89 -18.86
C GLY A 132 61.21 -30.36 -17.40
N LEU A 133 61.38 -29.49 -16.40
CA LEU A 133 61.05 -29.86 -15.01
C LEU A 133 59.53 -29.99 -14.84
N ALA A 134 59.04 -31.17 -14.46
CA ALA A 134 57.59 -31.42 -14.38
C ALA A 134 56.92 -30.79 -13.14
N CYS A 135 57.59 -30.73 -11.98
CA CYS A 135 57.12 -30.20 -10.68
C CYS A 135 55.63 -30.44 -10.38
N ALA A 136 55.08 -31.60 -10.75
CA ALA A 136 53.63 -31.83 -10.78
C ALA A 136 53.11 -32.69 -9.61
N SER A 137 53.99 -33.45 -8.94
CA SER A 137 53.62 -34.48 -7.96
C SER A 137 54.33 -34.28 -6.61
N GLY A 138 53.85 -34.93 -5.54
CA GLY A 138 54.46 -34.81 -4.21
C GLY A 138 54.01 -33.56 -3.46
N PRO A 139 54.91 -32.77 -2.82
CA PRO A 139 54.50 -31.65 -1.98
C PRO A 139 54.14 -30.37 -2.77
N TRP A 140 54.39 -30.37 -4.08
CA TRP A 140 54.18 -29.24 -4.99
C TRP A 140 52.76 -28.65 -5.01
N PRO A 141 51.65 -29.43 -5.02
CA PRO A 141 50.31 -28.86 -5.06
C PRO A 141 50.03 -27.89 -3.90
N MET A 142 50.46 -28.23 -2.68
CA MET A 142 50.31 -27.36 -1.50
C MET A 142 51.29 -26.19 -1.50
N GLY A 143 52.49 -26.35 -2.10
CA GLY A 143 53.40 -25.23 -2.31
C GLY A 143 52.90 -24.24 -3.34
N TYR A 144 52.33 -24.72 -4.45
CA TYR A 144 51.68 -23.91 -5.47
C TYR A 144 50.46 -23.16 -4.92
N LEU A 145 49.68 -23.79 -4.05
CA LEU A 145 48.59 -23.10 -3.36
C LEU A 145 49.09 -21.93 -2.50
N ARG A 146 50.19 -22.12 -1.76
CA ARG A 146 50.82 -21.05 -0.97
C ARG A 146 51.42 -19.97 -1.86
N LEU A 147 52.07 -20.36 -2.96
CA LEU A 147 52.64 -19.44 -3.94
C LEU A 147 51.54 -18.58 -4.56
N GLN A 148 50.45 -19.19 -5.02
CA GLN A 148 49.29 -18.49 -5.58
C GLN A 148 48.76 -17.44 -4.61
N LYS A 149 48.62 -17.77 -3.32
CA LYS A 149 48.21 -16.82 -2.28
C LYS A 149 49.19 -15.65 -2.15
N LEU A 150 50.50 -15.92 -2.17
CA LEU A 150 51.53 -14.87 -2.09
C LEU A 150 51.48 -13.93 -3.29
N VAL A 151 51.33 -14.47 -4.51
CA VAL A 151 51.20 -13.69 -5.75
C VAL A 151 49.92 -12.84 -5.75
N LEU A 152 48.79 -13.40 -5.31
CA LEU A 152 47.55 -12.63 -5.19
C LEU A 152 47.67 -11.46 -4.20
N THR A 153 48.39 -11.65 -3.08
CA THR A 153 48.65 -10.56 -2.13
C THR A 153 49.71 -9.54 -2.60
N SER A 154 50.44 -9.85 -3.67
CA SER A 154 51.49 -8.99 -4.23
C SER A 154 50.94 -8.01 -5.26
N ILE A 155 49.99 -8.45 -6.08
CA ILE A 155 49.41 -7.69 -7.20
C ILE A 155 48.95 -6.26 -6.81
N PRO A 156 48.17 -6.03 -5.73
CA PRO A 156 47.72 -4.67 -5.37
C PRO A 156 48.84 -3.69 -5.01
N LYS A 157 50.08 -4.17 -4.85
CA LYS A 157 51.26 -3.38 -4.46
C LYS A 157 52.23 -3.14 -5.62
N THR A 158 51.89 -3.60 -6.82
CA THR A 158 52.75 -3.58 -8.00
C THR A 158 52.23 -2.62 -9.06
N SER A 159 53.14 -2.13 -9.92
CA SER A 159 52.76 -1.26 -11.03
C SER A 159 52.00 -2.03 -12.10
N PRO A 160 51.06 -1.41 -12.84
CA PRO A 160 50.30 -2.08 -13.90
C PRO A 160 51.14 -2.79 -14.97
N LYS A 161 52.35 -2.29 -15.23
CA LYS A 161 53.30 -2.89 -16.20
C LYS A 161 53.81 -4.26 -15.77
N ASP A 162 53.89 -4.50 -14.46
CA ASP A 162 54.40 -5.75 -13.94
C ASP A 162 53.32 -6.84 -13.95
N TRP A 163 52.04 -6.46 -13.85
CA TRP A 163 50.90 -7.38 -13.67
C TRP A 163 50.84 -8.53 -14.66
N ILE A 164 51.35 -8.36 -15.89
CA ILE A 164 51.43 -9.44 -16.89
C ILE A 164 52.12 -10.67 -16.28
N PHE A 165 53.27 -10.47 -15.62
CA PHE A 165 54.06 -11.57 -15.07
C PHE A 165 53.36 -12.25 -13.88
N GLU A 166 52.76 -11.47 -12.97
CA GLU A 166 51.98 -12.04 -11.87
C GLU A 166 50.72 -12.77 -12.36
N LEU A 167 50.01 -12.23 -13.36
CA LEU A 167 48.81 -12.84 -13.95
C LEU A 167 49.12 -14.11 -14.74
N GLU A 168 50.17 -14.12 -15.57
CA GLU A 168 50.65 -15.32 -16.27
C GLU A 168 51.01 -16.43 -15.27
N THR A 169 51.62 -16.05 -14.14
CA THR A 169 51.95 -17.00 -13.08
C THR A 169 50.69 -17.56 -12.43
N ILE A 170 49.68 -16.73 -12.15
CA ILE A 170 48.39 -17.21 -11.61
C ILE A 170 47.71 -18.14 -12.59
N TYR A 171 47.69 -17.81 -13.89
CA TYR A 171 47.13 -18.66 -14.93
C TYR A 171 47.83 -20.02 -14.97
N PHE A 172 49.17 -20.01 -14.98
CA PHE A 172 49.99 -21.22 -14.93
C PHE A 172 49.69 -22.08 -13.70
N LEU A 173 49.62 -21.48 -12.51
CA LEU A 173 49.27 -22.19 -11.28
C LEU A 173 47.85 -22.76 -11.34
N GLY A 174 46.91 -22.01 -11.90
CA GLY A 174 45.53 -22.44 -12.11
C GLY A 174 45.41 -23.71 -12.96
N GLN A 175 46.22 -23.82 -14.01
CA GLN A 175 46.26 -25.03 -14.86
C GLN A 175 46.87 -26.25 -14.14
N ARG A 176 47.80 -26.04 -13.19
CA ARG A 176 48.51 -27.12 -12.48
C ARG A 176 47.76 -27.64 -11.25
N ILE A 177 47.07 -26.76 -10.54
CA ILE A 177 46.32 -27.10 -9.31
C ILE A 177 44.84 -26.73 -9.40
N PRO A 178 44.10 -27.09 -10.48
CA PRO A 178 42.74 -26.60 -10.73
C PRO A 178 41.77 -26.86 -9.57
N LYS A 179 41.98 -27.96 -8.84
CA LYS A 179 41.20 -28.33 -7.66
C LYS A 179 41.47 -27.42 -6.44
N LEU A 180 42.75 -27.23 -6.12
CA LEU A 180 43.17 -26.44 -4.95
C LEU A 180 42.94 -24.93 -5.13
N VAL A 181 42.79 -24.45 -6.37
CA VAL A 181 42.46 -23.04 -6.67
C VAL A 181 41.22 -22.58 -5.91
N ALA A 182 40.24 -23.45 -5.68
CA ALA A 182 39.04 -23.16 -4.91
C ALA A 182 39.33 -22.60 -3.51
N GLN A 183 40.41 -23.05 -2.85
CA GLN A 183 40.78 -22.58 -1.50
C GLN A 183 41.22 -21.11 -1.46
N ASN A 184 41.69 -20.58 -2.60
CA ASN A 184 42.09 -19.17 -2.75
C ASN A 184 41.10 -18.38 -3.65
N ALA A 185 39.99 -18.98 -4.09
CA ALA A 185 39.08 -18.39 -5.07
C ALA A 185 38.57 -17.00 -4.65
N ARG A 186 38.24 -16.85 -3.37
CA ARG A 186 37.82 -15.56 -2.81
C ARG A 186 38.86 -14.46 -3.00
N LEU A 187 40.10 -14.72 -2.61
CA LEU A 187 41.20 -13.75 -2.76
C LEU A 187 41.47 -13.48 -4.24
N LEU A 188 41.39 -14.52 -5.09
CA LEU A 188 41.55 -14.41 -6.53
C LEU A 188 40.55 -13.42 -7.14
N TYR A 189 39.25 -13.67 -6.97
CA TYR A 189 38.22 -12.82 -7.57
C TYR A 189 38.16 -11.42 -6.95
N GLN A 190 38.48 -11.27 -5.66
CA GLN A 190 38.64 -9.96 -5.04
C GLN A 190 39.79 -9.16 -5.68
N THR A 191 40.96 -9.77 -5.87
CA THR A 191 42.11 -9.11 -6.51
C THR A 191 41.78 -8.76 -7.97
N LEU A 192 41.18 -9.68 -8.73
CA LEU A 192 40.78 -9.42 -10.13
C LEU A 192 39.73 -8.29 -10.25
N ALA A 193 38.81 -8.19 -9.29
CA ALA A 193 37.85 -7.10 -9.20
C ALA A 193 38.52 -5.74 -8.97
N ASP A 194 39.50 -5.68 -8.06
CA ASP A 194 40.20 -4.44 -7.73
C ASP A 194 41.10 -3.95 -8.88
N LEU A 195 41.62 -4.86 -9.71
CA LEU A 195 42.42 -4.53 -10.91
C LEU A 195 41.62 -3.83 -12.02
N ASN A 196 40.33 -4.12 -12.13
CA ASN A 196 39.46 -3.66 -13.23
C ASN A 196 38.72 -2.33 -12.93
N GLN A 197 39.20 -1.53 -11.97
CA GLN A 197 38.58 -0.23 -11.71
C GLN A 197 38.83 0.77 -12.86
N PRO A 198 37.85 1.65 -13.19
CA PRO A 198 37.94 2.57 -14.34
C PRO A 198 39.16 3.50 -14.32
N THR A 199 39.66 3.82 -13.13
CA THR A 199 40.88 4.61 -12.91
C THR A 199 42.14 3.98 -13.48
N PHE A 200 42.19 2.66 -13.66
CA PHE A 200 43.34 1.93 -14.21
C PHE A 200 43.24 1.67 -15.72
N ILE A 201 42.02 1.58 -16.27
CA ILE A 201 41.75 1.23 -17.68
C ILE A 201 42.16 2.36 -18.66
N ALA A 202 42.25 3.61 -18.20
CA ALA A 202 42.61 4.76 -19.03
C ALA A 202 44.12 4.85 -19.41
N SER A 203 44.94 3.88 -19.02
CA SER A 203 46.39 3.85 -19.31
C SER A 203 46.71 3.05 -20.59
N ALA A 204 47.60 3.58 -21.43
CA ALA A 204 48.00 2.96 -22.71
C ALA A 204 48.66 1.56 -22.56
N ASP A 205 49.14 1.21 -21.36
CA ASP A 205 49.80 -0.06 -21.04
C ASP A 205 48.81 -1.23 -20.82
N TYR A 206 47.50 -0.99 -20.84
CA TYR A 206 46.48 -2.00 -20.52
C TYR A 206 46.12 -2.96 -21.68
N SER A 207 46.61 -2.70 -22.90
CA SER A 207 46.25 -3.52 -24.08
C SER A 207 46.89 -4.91 -24.08
N GLU A 208 48.08 -5.07 -23.51
CA GLU A 208 48.82 -6.34 -23.44
C GLU A 208 48.43 -7.18 -22.21
N THR A 209 47.99 -6.55 -21.11
CA THR A 209 47.56 -7.21 -19.86
C THR A 209 46.16 -7.81 -19.97
N LEU A 210 45.27 -7.18 -20.72
CA LEU A 210 43.85 -7.54 -20.80
C LEU A 210 43.61 -9.00 -21.27
N PRO A 211 44.28 -9.53 -22.31
CA PRO A 211 44.07 -10.92 -22.74
C PRO A 211 44.50 -11.95 -21.69
N VAL A 212 45.55 -11.65 -20.91
CA VAL A 212 46.03 -12.54 -19.84
C VAL A 212 45.08 -12.48 -18.64
N LEU A 213 44.60 -11.28 -18.31
CA LEU A 213 43.61 -11.07 -17.24
C LEU A 213 42.32 -11.85 -17.49
N VAL A 214 41.79 -11.82 -18.72
CA VAL A 214 40.60 -12.59 -19.13
C VAL A 214 40.85 -14.10 -18.96
N LYS A 215 42.00 -14.60 -19.41
CA LYS A 215 42.38 -16.03 -19.23
C LYS A 215 42.45 -16.45 -17.76
N VAL A 216 42.97 -15.59 -16.87
CA VAL A 216 43.04 -15.85 -15.43
C VAL A 216 41.66 -15.89 -14.80
N LEU A 217 40.78 -14.98 -15.21
CA LEU A 217 39.41 -14.90 -14.73
C LEU A 217 38.58 -16.12 -15.12
N GLU A 218 38.76 -16.60 -16.35
CA GLU A 218 38.00 -17.70 -16.93
C GLU A 218 38.54 -19.07 -16.56
N GLY A 219 39.86 -19.23 -16.39
CA GLY A 219 40.50 -20.53 -16.15
C GLY A 219 39.83 -21.41 -15.07
N PRO A 220 39.41 -20.86 -13.91
CA PRO A 220 38.73 -21.63 -12.85
C PRO A 220 37.26 -21.98 -13.12
N LEU A 221 36.55 -21.28 -14.02
CA LEU A 221 35.09 -21.38 -14.20
C LEU A 221 34.62 -22.68 -14.89
N PRO A 222 35.31 -23.25 -15.90
CA PRO A 222 34.90 -24.50 -16.56
C PRO A 222 35.07 -25.77 -15.72
N ALA A 223 35.73 -25.71 -14.56
CA ALA A 223 36.02 -26.89 -13.76
C ALA A 223 34.73 -27.48 -13.14
N VAL A 224 34.35 -28.69 -13.52
CA VAL A 224 33.17 -29.41 -12.99
C VAL A 224 33.61 -30.34 -11.86
N GLY A 225 33.22 -30.03 -10.62
CA GLY A 225 33.53 -30.82 -9.41
C GLY A 225 32.93 -30.21 -8.14
N PRO A 226 33.02 -30.86 -6.97
CA PRO A 226 32.47 -30.32 -5.71
C PRO A 226 33.08 -28.98 -5.29
N GLU A 227 34.27 -28.67 -5.79
CA GLU A 227 34.99 -27.41 -5.54
C GLU A 227 34.49 -26.25 -6.42
N SER A 228 33.66 -26.53 -7.44
CA SER A 228 33.13 -25.49 -8.32
C SER A 228 32.20 -24.53 -7.58
N THR A 229 31.42 -25.01 -6.61
CA THR A 229 30.52 -24.16 -5.82
C THR A 229 31.27 -23.02 -5.13
N ILE A 230 32.41 -23.32 -4.48
CA ILE A 230 33.26 -22.32 -3.83
C ILE A 230 33.81 -21.29 -4.82
N ILE A 231 34.18 -21.74 -6.03
CA ILE A 231 34.70 -20.86 -7.09
C ILE A 231 33.59 -19.93 -7.61
N TYR A 232 32.41 -20.47 -7.92
CA TYR A 232 31.27 -19.70 -8.41
C TYR A 232 30.71 -18.75 -7.34
N GLU A 233 30.72 -19.15 -6.07
CA GLU A 233 30.36 -18.30 -4.94
C GLU A 233 31.29 -17.09 -4.86
N ALA A 234 32.61 -17.32 -4.86
CA ALA A 234 33.60 -16.26 -4.83
C ALA A 234 33.52 -15.34 -6.06
N PHE A 235 33.33 -15.91 -7.24
CA PHE A 235 33.13 -15.17 -8.49
C PHE A 235 31.90 -14.25 -8.40
N ALA A 236 30.77 -14.78 -7.94
CA ALA A 236 29.55 -14.00 -7.85
C ALA A 236 29.64 -12.90 -6.78
N CYS A 237 30.09 -13.23 -5.57
CA CYS A 237 30.07 -12.32 -4.43
C CYS A 237 31.19 -11.26 -4.43
N GLU A 238 32.38 -11.53 -4.99
CA GLU A 238 33.51 -10.57 -5.00
C GLU A 238 33.70 -9.85 -6.35
N PHE A 239 33.41 -10.52 -7.48
CA PHE A 239 33.64 -9.98 -8.83
C PHE A 239 32.38 -9.37 -9.46
N LEU A 240 31.28 -10.13 -9.59
CA LEU A 240 30.04 -9.66 -10.25
C LEU A 240 29.33 -8.51 -9.49
N THR A 241 29.66 -8.31 -8.23
CA THR A 241 29.13 -7.23 -7.40
C THR A 241 29.69 -5.85 -7.76
N ARG A 242 30.78 -5.75 -8.53
CA ARG A 242 31.47 -4.49 -8.80
C ARG A 242 30.86 -3.68 -9.95
N GLY A 243 30.74 -2.37 -9.76
CA GLY A 243 30.06 -1.47 -10.69
C GLY A 243 30.74 -1.25 -12.05
N PHE A 244 32.03 -1.59 -12.22
CA PHE A 244 32.70 -1.46 -13.52
C PHE A 244 32.09 -2.40 -14.57
N ILE A 245 31.56 -3.55 -14.14
CA ILE A 245 30.93 -4.56 -15.02
C ILE A 245 29.61 -4.03 -15.58
N THR A 246 28.92 -3.12 -14.89
CA THR A 246 27.59 -2.65 -15.29
C THR A 246 27.59 -1.22 -15.84
N ARG A 247 28.63 -0.43 -15.58
CA ARG A 247 28.69 1.01 -15.93
C ARG A 247 29.79 1.39 -16.93
N SER A 248 30.73 0.50 -17.23
CA SER A 248 31.82 0.79 -18.17
C SER A 248 31.34 0.75 -19.63
N PRO A 249 31.75 1.67 -20.53
CA PRO A 249 31.38 1.61 -21.96
C PRO A 249 31.67 0.27 -22.64
N TRP A 250 32.63 -0.51 -22.11
CA TRP A 250 33.04 -1.82 -22.62
C TRP A 250 32.35 -3.02 -21.95
N TYR A 251 31.31 -2.82 -21.13
CA TYR A 251 30.60 -3.94 -20.49
C TYR A 251 29.97 -4.95 -21.47
N PRO A 252 29.42 -4.58 -22.65
CA PRO A 252 28.74 -5.56 -23.51
C PRO A 252 29.69 -6.65 -24.02
N THR A 253 30.93 -6.26 -24.35
CA THR A 253 31.98 -7.17 -24.81
C THR A 253 32.50 -8.08 -23.69
N TRP A 254 32.62 -7.55 -22.47
CA TRP A 254 33.07 -8.33 -21.31
C TRP A 254 32.02 -9.36 -20.87
N LEU A 255 30.75 -8.96 -20.80
CA LEU A 255 29.67 -9.83 -20.36
C LEU A 255 29.37 -10.96 -21.34
N SER A 256 29.39 -10.69 -22.65
CA SER A 256 29.20 -11.73 -23.67
C SER A 256 30.29 -12.80 -23.61
N HIS A 257 31.57 -12.39 -23.54
CA HIS A 257 32.69 -13.33 -23.45
C HIS A 257 32.66 -14.16 -22.15
N LEU A 258 32.33 -13.54 -21.01
CA LEU A 258 32.14 -14.26 -19.75
C LEU A 258 30.97 -15.24 -19.81
N ALA A 259 29.86 -14.87 -20.46
CA ALA A 259 28.68 -15.71 -20.55
C ALA A 259 28.91 -17.00 -21.34
N GLU A 260 29.89 -17.04 -22.25
CA GLU A 260 30.30 -18.25 -22.98
C GLU A 260 31.04 -19.26 -22.07
N HIS A 261 31.74 -18.79 -21.04
CA HIS A 261 32.59 -19.60 -20.16
C HIS A 261 31.95 -19.92 -18.79
N VAL A 262 30.88 -19.22 -18.43
CA VAL A 262 30.14 -19.41 -17.17
C VAL A 262 29.12 -20.55 -17.31
N ASN A 263 29.23 -21.57 -16.46
CA ASN A 263 28.18 -22.58 -16.30
C ASN A 263 27.05 -22.02 -15.43
N TYR A 264 26.04 -21.49 -16.11
CA TYR A 264 24.88 -20.87 -15.46
C TYR A 264 24.17 -21.78 -14.43
N ARG A 265 24.06 -23.09 -14.68
CA ARG A 265 23.37 -24.00 -13.74
C ARG A 265 24.10 -24.11 -12.40
N VAL A 266 25.43 -24.17 -12.43
CA VAL A 266 26.26 -24.22 -11.22
C VAL A 266 26.23 -22.87 -10.51
N LEU A 267 26.28 -21.77 -11.27
CA LEU A 267 26.13 -20.41 -10.73
C LEU A 267 24.78 -20.23 -10.01
N ALA A 268 23.68 -20.65 -10.64
CA ALA A 268 22.33 -20.52 -10.08
C ALA A 268 22.17 -21.34 -8.80
N GLY A 269 22.56 -22.62 -8.79
CA GLY A 269 22.47 -23.48 -7.61
C GLY A 269 23.33 -22.97 -6.44
N THR A 270 24.55 -22.51 -6.72
CA THR A 270 25.43 -21.93 -5.69
C THR A 270 24.85 -20.62 -5.13
N LEU A 271 24.33 -19.76 -5.99
CA LEU A 271 23.69 -18.51 -5.57
C LEU A 271 22.41 -18.76 -4.77
N SER A 272 21.62 -19.80 -5.10
CA SER A 272 20.43 -20.12 -4.33
C SER A 272 20.77 -20.55 -2.89
N GLU A 273 21.83 -21.33 -2.69
CA GLU A 273 22.28 -21.73 -1.33
C GLU A 273 22.82 -20.53 -0.53
N THR A 274 23.68 -19.73 -1.17
CA THR A 274 24.34 -18.59 -0.51
C THR A 274 23.35 -17.51 -0.14
N VAL A 275 22.44 -17.14 -1.03
CA VAL A 275 21.41 -16.12 -0.77
C VAL A 275 20.36 -16.61 0.24
N SER A 276 20.07 -17.92 0.27
CA SER A 276 19.14 -18.50 1.24
C SER A 276 19.66 -18.45 2.68
N SER A 277 20.95 -18.67 2.88
CA SER A 277 21.56 -18.59 4.22
C SER A 277 21.54 -17.19 4.84
N ASN A 278 21.34 -16.15 4.02
CA ASN A 278 21.28 -14.72 4.40
C ASN A 278 22.48 -14.22 5.25
N ASP A 279 23.54 -15.02 5.36
CA ASP A 279 24.77 -14.73 6.07
C ASP A 279 25.75 -14.05 5.11
N TYR A 280 25.48 -12.78 4.83
CA TYR A 280 26.43 -11.93 4.10
C TYR A 280 27.70 -11.63 4.92
N GLY A 281 27.79 -12.10 6.18
CA GLY A 281 28.90 -11.80 7.09
C GLY A 281 30.26 -12.22 6.54
N GLY A 282 30.27 -13.13 5.57
CA GLY A 282 31.44 -13.51 4.79
C GLY A 282 31.95 -12.40 3.87
N TYR A 283 31.10 -11.69 3.13
CA TYR A 283 31.47 -10.87 1.96
C TYR A 283 31.10 -9.39 2.13
N LYS A 284 32.11 -8.50 2.24
CA LYS A 284 31.90 -7.06 2.42
C LYS A 284 31.08 -6.44 1.29
N ALA A 285 31.29 -6.86 0.04
CA ALA A 285 30.56 -6.34 -1.11
C ALA A 285 29.05 -6.59 -1.02
N MET A 286 28.62 -7.72 -0.45
CA MET A 286 27.20 -8.08 -0.35
C MET A 286 26.40 -7.28 0.69
N SER A 287 27.09 -6.53 1.57
CA SER A 287 26.45 -5.59 2.49
C SER A 287 25.93 -4.32 1.81
N ASP A 288 26.50 -3.96 0.66
CA ASP A 288 26.12 -2.77 -0.10
C ASP A 288 24.97 -3.08 -1.09
N PRO A 289 23.83 -2.36 -1.03
CA PRO A 289 22.71 -2.60 -1.94
C PRO A 289 23.06 -2.38 -3.43
N GLN A 290 23.97 -1.44 -3.75
CA GLN A 290 24.39 -1.23 -5.15
C GLN A 290 25.14 -2.44 -5.70
N SER A 291 25.98 -3.04 -4.86
CA SER A 291 26.73 -4.24 -5.20
C SER A 291 25.80 -5.44 -5.46
N ARG A 292 24.73 -5.59 -4.67
CA ARG A 292 23.68 -6.59 -4.91
C ARG A 292 22.90 -6.33 -6.21
N LEU A 293 22.63 -5.06 -6.53
CA LEU A 293 21.99 -4.65 -7.79
C LEU A 293 22.83 -5.03 -9.03
N ASN A 294 24.16 -4.84 -8.96
CA ASN A 294 25.06 -5.23 -10.04
C ASN A 294 25.07 -6.75 -10.24
N LEU A 295 25.15 -7.51 -9.15
CA LEU A 295 25.08 -8.97 -9.18
C LEU A 295 23.76 -9.45 -9.80
N LEU A 296 22.64 -8.84 -9.40
CA LEU A 296 21.32 -9.14 -9.95
C LEU A 296 21.29 -8.92 -11.48
N ALA A 297 21.75 -7.77 -11.95
CA ALA A 297 21.78 -7.46 -13.38
C ALA A 297 22.64 -8.45 -14.18
N CYS A 298 23.83 -8.81 -13.67
CA CYS A 298 24.70 -9.80 -14.30
C CYS A 298 24.07 -11.20 -14.32
N PHE A 299 23.41 -11.60 -13.22
CA PHE A 299 22.74 -12.89 -13.12
C PHE A 299 21.59 -13.04 -14.12
N ILE A 300 20.78 -11.98 -14.29
CA ILE A 300 19.72 -11.93 -15.32
C ILE A 300 20.33 -12.03 -16.71
N TYR A 301 21.41 -11.28 -16.98
CA TYR A 301 22.09 -11.32 -18.27
C TYR A 301 22.61 -12.73 -18.62
N PHE A 302 23.28 -13.42 -17.68
CA PHE A 302 23.80 -14.77 -17.91
C PHE A 302 22.68 -15.78 -18.17
N HIS A 303 21.57 -15.71 -17.42
CA HIS A 303 20.39 -16.54 -17.72
C HIS A 303 19.91 -16.28 -19.16
N ARG A 304 19.67 -15.03 -19.53
CA ARG A 304 19.20 -14.66 -20.88
C ARG A 304 20.15 -15.13 -21.98
N HIS A 305 21.46 -14.99 -21.77
CA HIS A 305 22.48 -15.41 -22.72
C HIS A 305 22.44 -16.92 -22.98
N THR A 306 22.30 -17.74 -21.92
CA THR A 306 22.17 -19.20 -22.08
C THR A 306 20.94 -19.61 -22.88
N HIS A 307 19.89 -18.78 -22.88
CA HIS A 307 18.66 -18.95 -23.65
C HIS A 307 18.61 -18.10 -24.94
N LYS A 308 19.76 -17.64 -25.44
CA LYS A 308 19.92 -16.84 -26.67
C LYS A 308 19.08 -15.56 -26.71
N PHE A 309 18.69 -15.02 -25.56
CA PHE A 309 17.79 -13.86 -25.42
C PHE A 309 16.41 -14.03 -26.10
N GLN A 310 16.07 -15.22 -26.57
CA GLN A 310 14.88 -15.47 -27.41
C GLN A 310 13.77 -16.22 -26.66
N ASN A 311 14.10 -16.95 -25.59
CA ASN A 311 13.14 -17.83 -24.93
C ASN A 311 12.71 -17.29 -23.57
N ALA A 312 11.66 -16.46 -23.55
CA ALA A 312 11.08 -15.93 -22.32
C ALA A 312 10.42 -17.00 -21.43
N GLN A 313 10.05 -18.16 -21.98
CA GLN A 313 9.54 -19.28 -21.18
C GLN A 313 10.61 -19.91 -20.27
N ALA A 314 11.89 -19.62 -20.49
CA ALA A 314 12.98 -20.20 -19.70
C ALA A 314 13.05 -19.65 -18.26
N TYR A 315 12.52 -18.45 -17.99
CA TYR A 315 12.58 -17.81 -16.68
C TYR A 315 11.77 -18.57 -15.61
N SER A 316 10.69 -19.25 -16.00
CA SER A 316 9.80 -19.97 -15.08
C SER A 316 10.21 -21.43 -14.82
N SER A 317 11.02 -22.01 -15.70
CA SER A 317 11.39 -23.43 -15.63
C SER A 317 12.48 -23.79 -14.60
N HIS A 318 13.23 -22.79 -14.11
CA HIS A 318 14.38 -22.97 -13.23
C HIS A 318 14.11 -22.43 -11.81
N GLN A 319 13.90 -23.32 -10.83
CA GLN A 319 13.61 -22.97 -9.43
C GLN A 319 14.69 -22.09 -8.79
N ASP A 320 15.98 -22.38 -9.05
CA ASP A 320 17.11 -21.63 -8.50
C ASP A 320 17.12 -20.17 -8.98
N PHE A 321 16.74 -19.93 -10.24
CA PHE A 321 16.64 -18.57 -10.80
C PHE A 321 15.59 -17.76 -10.05
N VAL A 322 14.39 -18.31 -9.92
CA VAL A 322 13.24 -17.67 -9.26
C VAL A 322 13.60 -17.30 -7.82
N LEU A 323 14.27 -18.20 -7.08
CA LEU A 323 14.70 -17.96 -5.71
C LEU A 323 15.72 -16.82 -5.61
N VAL A 324 16.79 -16.89 -6.40
CA VAL A 324 17.88 -15.89 -6.38
C VAL A 324 17.35 -14.50 -6.74
N ILE A 325 16.52 -14.39 -7.78
CA ILE A 325 15.91 -13.13 -8.18
C ILE A 325 15.02 -12.58 -7.05
N SER A 326 14.13 -13.42 -6.48
CA SER A 326 13.20 -12.97 -5.44
C SER A 326 13.91 -12.43 -4.20
N LYS A 327 14.96 -13.12 -3.74
CA LYS A 327 15.72 -12.72 -2.55
C LYS A 327 16.63 -11.51 -2.81
N LEU A 328 17.31 -11.45 -3.96
CA LEU A 328 18.16 -10.29 -4.32
C LEU A 328 17.31 -9.04 -4.59
N LEU A 329 16.22 -9.15 -5.34
CA LEU A 329 15.27 -8.05 -5.51
C LEU A 329 14.76 -7.60 -4.15
N SER A 330 14.20 -8.49 -3.32
CA SER A 330 13.70 -8.11 -1.99
C SER A 330 14.76 -7.38 -1.13
N SER A 331 16.04 -7.76 -1.25
CA SER A 331 17.14 -7.08 -0.54
C SER A 331 17.43 -5.64 -1.00
N ILE A 332 16.91 -5.23 -2.15
CA ILE A 332 17.09 -3.91 -2.78
C ILE A 332 15.80 -3.05 -2.63
N ALA A 333 14.68 -3.64 -2.19
CA ALA A 333 13.35 -3.02 -2.24
C ALA A 333 13.22 -1.73 -1.42
N GLU A 334 13.95 -1.63 -0.31
CA GLU A 334 13.89 -0.49 0.63
C GLU A 334 14.94 0.61 0.33
N SER A 335 15.52 0.61 -0.87
CA SER A 335 16.61 1.52 -1.23
C SER A 335 16.20 2.55 -2.29
N ARG A 336 16.93 3.68 -2.36
CA ARG A 336 16.78 4.78 -3.35
C ARG A 336 16.72 4.34 -4.83
N TYR A 337 17.03 3.08 -5.12
CA TYR A 337 17.07 2.54 -6.48
C TYR A 337 15.67 2.24 -7.05
N LEU A 338 14.64 2.05 -6.21
CA LEU A 338 13.26 1.82 -6.67
C LEU A 338 12.71 3.04 -7.43
N ASP A 339 12.85 4.24 -6.86
CA ASP A 339 12.38 5.49 -7.48
C ASP A 339 13.12 5.79 -8.79
N ALA A 340 14.45 5.56 -8.82
CA ALA A 340 15.31 5.75 -9.99
C ALA A 340 15.07 4.74 -11.14
N LEU A 341 14.48 3.58 -10.84
CA LEU A 341 14.00 2.63 -11.86
C LEU A 341 12.67 3.08 -12.47
N GLN A 342 11.82 3.74 -11.68
CA GLN A 342 10.46 4.14 -12.09
C GLN A 342 10.42 5.48 -12.83
N ASN A 343 11.33 6.42 -12.54
CA ASN A 343 11.38 7.73 -13.18
C ASN A 343 12.62 7.86 -14.09
N PRO A 344 12.52 7.49 -15.39
CA PRO A 344 13.65 7.56 -16.31
C PRO A 344 14.05 8.99 -16.72
N ASN A 345 13.22 9.99 -16.39
CA ASN A 345 13.44 11.41 -16.72
C ASN A 345 14.25 12.16 -15.66
N ASP A 346 14.53 11.55 -14.50
CA ASP A 346 15.51 12.09 -13.56
C ASP A 346 16.91 11.71 -14.06
N ASP A 347 17.79 12.71 -14.23
CA ASP A 347 19.21 12.57 -14.63
C ASP A 347 20.07 11.79 -13.60
N ASP A 348 19.43 11.11 -12.63
CA ASP A 348 20.11 10.40 -11.56
C ASP A 348 20.59 9.02 -12.06
N ASP A 349 21.87 8.96 -12.45
CA ASP A 349 22.57 7.75 -12.94
C ASP A 349 22.85 6.70 -11.83
N ALA A 350 21.98 6.66 -10.82
CA ALA A 350 22.12 5.84 -9.62
C ALA A 350 22.02 4.34 -9.94
N VAL A 351 21.21 3.93 -10.92
CA VAL A 351 20.99 2.53 -11.31
C VAL A 351 21.86 2.12 -12.51
N GLY A 352 22.14 3.04 -13.43
CA GLY A 352 22.82 2.78 -14.70
C GLY A 352 21.92 2.10 -15.74
N LYS A 353 22.10 2.45 -17.02
CA LYS A 353 21.27 1.95 -18.15
C LYS A 353 21.21 0.42 -18.24
N PHE A 354 22.35 -0.26 -18.11
CA PHE A 354 22.41 -1.73 -18.22
C PHE A 354 21.58 -2.45 -17.17
N ALA A 355 21.73 -2.06 -15.89
CA ALA A 355 20.99 -2.71 -14.81
C ALA A 355 19.48 -2.47 -14.97
N ARG A 356 19.08 -1.27 -15.39
CA ARG A 356 17.70 -0.95 -15.72
C ARG A 356 17.17 -1.85 -16.85
N ASP A 357 17.88 -1.99 -17.95
CA ASP A 357 17.47 -2.82 -19.09
C ASP A 357 17.34 -4.31 -18.71
N GLN A 358 18.24 -4.84 -17.87
CA GLN A 358 18.16 -6.22 -17.40
C GLN A 358 16.99 -6.43 -16.43
N ILE A 359 16.77 -5.51 -15.49
CA ILE A 359 15.69 -5.62 -14.51
C ILE A 359 14.33 -5.49 -15.21
N MET A 360 14.17 -4.53 -16.14
CA MET A 360 12.94 -4.38 -16.92
C MET A 360 12.64 -5.61 -17.79
N SER A 361 13.66 -6.38 -18.20
CA SER A 361 13.45 -7.62 -18.96
C SER A 361 12.81 -8.77 -18.19
N LEU A 362 12.71 -8.66 -16.85
CA LEU A 362 11.96 -9.62 -16.03
C LEU A 362 10.44 -9.48 -16.24
N VAL A 363 9.97 -8.28 -16.57
CA VAL A 363 8.56 -7.96 -16.81
C VAL A 363 8.25 -8.14 -18.28
N ASP A 364 8.07 -9.39 -18.67
CA ASP A 364 7.65 -9.76 -20.02
C ASP A 364 6.40 -10.64 -19.97
N LYS A 365 5.53 -10.51 -20.98
CA LYS A 365 4.27 -11.23 -21.04
C LYS A 365 4.49 -12.75 -21.02
N GLU A 366 5.44 -13.25 -21.79
CA GLU A 366 5.70 -14.69 -21.92
C GLU A 366 6.40 -15.26 -20.68
N SER A 367 7.27 -14.48 -20.04
CA SER A 367 7.94 -14.88 -18.80
C SER A 367 6.94 -15.05 -17.66
N VAL A 368 6.06 -14.07 -17.44
CA VAL A 368 5.09 -14.07 -16.34
C VAL A 368 3.96 -15.07 -16.58
N SER A 369 3.46 -15.19 -17.82
CA SER A 369 2.40 -16.16 -18.14
C SER A 369 2.87 -17.62 -18.03
N SER A 370 4.12 -17.92 -18.38
CA SER A 370 4.68 -19.28 -18.28
C SER A 370 4.94 -19.75 -16.85
N LEU A 371 5.00 -18.84 -15.85
CA LEU A 371 5.19 -19.17 -14.43
C LEU A 371 4.23 -20.24 -13.90
N LEU A 372 2.97 -20.18 -14.34
CA LEU A 372 1.94 -21.13 -13.93
C LEU A 372 1.80 -22.33 -14.89
N GLY A 373 2.24 -22.17 -16.15
CA GLY A 373 2.27 -23.24 -17.14
C GLY A 373 3.30 -24.33 -16.82
N GLY A 374 4.46 -23.96 -16.28
CA GLY A 374 5.48 -24.92 -15.83
C GLY A 374 5.03 -25.79 -14.65
N ALA A 375 4.35 -25.19 -13.67
CA ALA A 375 3.91 -25.83 -12.42
C ALA A 375 2.77 -26.85 -12.58
N SER A 376 2.04 -26.79 -13.69
CA SER A 376 0.99 -27.78 -14.01
C SER A 376 1.56 -29.00 -14.75
N THR A 377 2.80 -28.95 -15.26
CA THR A 377 3.44 -30.08 -15.96
C THR A 377 4.08 -31.07 -14.97
N SER A 378 4.54 -30.58 -13.81
CA SER A 378 5.08 -31.38 -12.69
C SER A 378 4.02 -32.25 -11.99
N GLN A 379 2.72 -31.89 -12.09
CA GLN A 379 1.60 -32.70 -11.58
C GLN A 379 1.52 -34.11 -12.19
N SER A 380 2.03 -34.30 -13.42
CA SER A 380 1.98 -35.58 -14.13
C SER A 380 3.01 -36.62 -13.63
N ARG A 381 3.92 -36.24 -12.72
CA ARG A 381 4.96 -37.13 -12.15
C ARG A 381 4.84 -37.20 -10.63
N SER A 382 3.89 -37.99 -10.14
CA SER A 382 3.89 -38.65 -8.81
C SER A 382 4.10 -37.81 -7.53
N GLY A 383 3.91 -36.48 -7.54
CA GLY A 383 4.12 -35.62 -6.37
C GLY A 383 2.87 -35.48 -5.47
N GLY A 384 2.99 -35.76 -4.17
CA GLY A 384 1.89 -35.62 -3.20
C GLY A 384 1.56 -34.16 -2.80
N PRO A 385 0.55 -33.94 -1.92
CA PRO A 385 0.13 -32.62 -1.43
C PRO A 385 1.23 -31.67 -0.88
N PRO A 386 2.33 -32.15 -0.26
CA PRO A 386 3.40 -31.28 0.24
C PRO A 386 4.16 -30.53 -0.87
N GLN A 387 4.31 -31.16 -2.04
CA GLN A 387 5.11 -30.62 -3.14
C GLN A 387 4.42 -29.44 -3.83
N MET A 388 3.10 -29.53 -4.00
CA MET A 388 2.26 -28.45 -4.53
C MET A 388 2.34 -27.17 -3.69
N ASN A 389 2.42 -27.31 -2.35
CA ASN A 389 2.49 -26.15 -1.45
C ASN A 389 3.87 -25.47 -1.53
N SER A 390 4.95 -26.24 -1.67
CA SER A 390 6.30 -25.69 -1.83
C SER A 390 6.47 -24.92 -3.13
N GLU A 391 5.92 -25.44 -4.24
CA GLU A 391 5.94 -24.78 -5.55
C GLU A 391 5.09 -23.50 -5.55
N ALA A 392 3.89 -23.54 -4.97
CA ALA A 392 3.03 -22.37 -4.82
C ALA A 392 3.70 -21.25 -4.02
N LYS A 393 4.43 -21.57 -2.95
CA LYS A 393 5.19 -20.60 -2.14
C LYS A 393 6.30 -19.91 -2.94
N GLN A 394 7.07 -20.67 -3.72
CA GLN A 394 8.14 -20.10 -4.55
C GLN A 394 7.60 -19.16 -5.63
N LEU A 395 6.54 -19.58 -6.32
CA LEU A 395 5.87 -18.76 -7.33
C LEU A 395 5.23 -17.51 -6.72
N ALA A 396 4.59 -17.66 -5.56
CA ALA A 396 4.01 -16.53 -4.83
C ALA A 396 5.06 -15.50 -4.44
N ASN A 397 6.22 -15.94 -3.94
CA ASN A 397 7.33 -15.06 -3.60
C ASN A 397 7.77 -14.25 -4.82
N TYR A 398 8.02 -14.91 -5.95
CA TYR A 398 8.46 -14.24 -7.17
C TYR A 398 7.42 -13.29 -7.76
N ALA A 399 6.18 -13.74 -7.92
CA ALA A 399 5.10 -12.93 -8.47
C ALA A 399 4.84 -11.67 -7.61
N LEU A 400 4.85 -11.83 -6.29
CA LEU A 400 4.65 -10.73 -5.36
C LEU A 400 5.85 -9.77 -5.34
N THR A 401 7.08 -10.28 -5.46
CA THR A 401 8.27 -9.44 -5.64
C THR A 401 8.18 -8.63 -6.94
N LEU A 402 7.77 -9.23 -8.07
CA LEU A 402 7.58 -8.49 -9.33
C LEU A 402 6.52 -7.39 -9.20
N LEU A 403 5.36 -7.69 -8.62
CA LEU A 403 4.30 -6.68 -8.43
C LEU A 403 4.75 -5.46 -7.62
N ARG A 404 5.68 -5.66 -6.68
CA ARG A 404 6.22 -4.57 -5.85
C ARG A 404 7.31 -3.77 -6.53
N PHE A 405 8.19 -4.46 -7.26
CA PHE A 405 9.28 -3.80 -7.97
C PHE A 405 8.79 -3.00 -9.17
N PHE A 406 7.68 -3.42 -9.78
CA PHE A 406 7.14 -2.81 -10.99
C PHE A 406 5.67 -2.39 -10.81
N PRO A 407 5.38 -1.42 -9.92
CA PRO A 407 3.99 -1.02 -9.63
C PRO A 407 3.27 -0.45 -10.85
N ARG A 408 3.99 0.24 -11.76
CA ARG A 408 3.42 0.75 -13.03
C ARG A 408 2.93 -0.35 -13.97
N GLU A 409 3.62 -1.50 -13.96
CA GLU A 409 3.26 -2.69 -14.74
C GLU A 409 2.40 -3.66 -13.93
N GLY A 410 2.00 -3.29 -12.71
CA GLY A 410 1.30 -4.19 -11.78
C GLY A 410 0.03 -4.79 -12.39
N ASP A 411 -0.77 -3.99 -13.08
CA ASP A 411 -2.01 -4.47 -13.72
C ASP A 411 -1.73 -5.40 -14.90
N ASN A 412 -0.65 -5.14 -15.66
CA ASN A 412 -0.19 -6.04 -16.73
C ASN A 412 0.28 -7.38 -16.14
N ILE A 413 1.09 -7.35 -15.08
CA ILE A 413 1.57 -8.54 -14.37
C ILE A 413 0.39 -9.35 -13.80
N ARG A 414 -0.57 -8.72 -13.12
CA ARG A 414 -1.78 -9.39 -12.61
C ARG A 414 -2.58 -10.04 -13.74
N MET A 415 -2.72 -9.35 -14.87
CA MET A 415 -3.42 -9.86 -16.04
C MET A 415 -2.68 -11.03 -16.71
N TRP A 416 -1.36 -10.96 -16.83
CA TRP A 416 -0.55 -12.06 -17.38
C TRP A 416 -0.56 -13.28 -16.46
N LEU A 417 -0.52 -13.10 -15.13
CA LEU A 417 -0.70 -14.18 -14.16
C LEU A 417 -2.11 -14.79 -14.25
N TYR A 418 -3.14 -13.95 -14.40
CA TYR A 418 -4.52 -14.42 -14.60
C TYR A 418 -4.68 -15.24 -15.88
N ARG A 419 -3.98 -14.86 -16.96
CA ARG A 419 -4.08 -15.50 -18.28
C ARG A 419 -3.14 -16.66 -18.53
N GLY A 420 -1.96 -16.69 -17.91
CA GLY A 420 -0.96 -17.73 -18.15
C GLY A 420 -1.47 -19.15 -17.90
N SER A 421 -2.53 -19.28 -17.09
CA SER A 421 -3.24 -20.53 -16.87
C SER A 421 -4.15 -20.95 -18.04
N SER A 422 -4.58 -20.03 -18.91
CA SER A 422 -5.46 -20.27 -20.08
C SER A 422 -4.72 -20.61 -21.38
N ASP A 423 -3.62 -19.94 -21.70
CA ASP A 423 -2.87 -20.22 -22.94
C ASP A 423 -2.20 -21.62 -22.88
N ALA A 424 -1.94 -22.12 -21.66
CA ALA A 424 -1.43 -23.47 -21.40
C ALA A 424 -2.50 -24.59 -21.45
N SER A 425 -3.80 -24.24 -21.48
CA SER A 425 -4.92 -25.19 -21.65
C SER A 425 -5.33 -25.35 -23.11
N ALA A 426 -5.12 -24.33 -23.95
CA ALA A 426 -5.34 -24.42 -25.40
C ALA A 426 -4.36 -25.39 -26.11
N ALA A 427 -3.19 -25.64 -25.52
CA ALA A 427 -2.14 -26.49 -26.11
C ALA A 427 -2.20 -27.98 -25.71
N ALA A 428 -3.07 -28.38 -24.78
CA ALA A 428 -3.15 -29.77 -24.31
C ALA A 428 -4.59 -30.21 -24.04
N ASN A 429 -5.04 -31.27 -24.70
CA ASN A 429 -6.28 -31.99 -24.39
C ASN A 429 -6.22 -32.59 -22.96
N SER A 430 -6.51 -31.80 -21.93
CA SER A 430 -6.69 -32.30 -20.56
C SER A 430 -7.64 -31.41 -19.75
N ASP A 431 -8.72 -32.03 -19.28
CA ASP A 431 -9.77 -31.50 -18.38
C ASP A 431 -9.27 -31.13 -16.96
N ASP A 432 -7.95 -31.12 -16.71
CA ASP A 432 -7.38 -31.28 -15.36
C ASP A 432 -6.51 -30.11 -14.85
N LYS A 433 -6.44 -28.96 -15.54
CA LYS A 433 -5.62 -27.81 -15.10
C LYS A 433 -6.42 -26.77 -14.31
N LEU A 434 -6.02 -26.53 -13.06
CA LEU A 434 -6.63 -25.55 -12.15
C LEU A 434 -6.28 -24.09 -12.54
N PRO A 435 -7.26 -23.17 -12.60
CA PRO A 435 -7.02 -21.74 -12.79
C PRO A 435 -6.12 -21.14 -11.70
N ALA A 436 -5.33 -20.11 -12.04
CA ALA A 436 -4.38 -19.43 -11.14
C ALA A 436 -4.97 -19.06 -9.77
N ILE A 437 -6.18 -18.48 -9.77
CA ILE A 437 -6.86 -18.06 -8.53
C ILE A 437 -7.17 -19.27 -7.66
N LYS A 438 -7.72 -20.34 -8.24
CA LYS A 438 -8.04 -21.57 -7.52
C LYS A 438 -6.79 -22.27 -7.00
N PHE A 439 -5.71 -22.24 -7.79
CA PHE A 439 -4.40 -22.79 -7.39
C PHE A 439 -3.86 -22.09 -6.14
N PHE A 440 -3.74 -20.76 -6.17
CA PHE A 440 -3.24 -20.00 -5.01
C PHE A 440 -4.21 -20.03 -3.83
N TRP A 441 -5.53 -20.01 -4.07
CA TRP A 441 -6.54 -20.15 -3.01
C TRP A 441 -6.41 -21.49 -2.27
N GLN A 442 -6.33 -22.61 -2.99
CA GLN A 442 -6.20 -23.94 -2.38
C GLN A 442 -4.91 -24.07 -1.56
N ALA A 443 -3.81 -23.46 -2.01
CA ALA A 443 -2.56 -23.43 -1.27
C ALA A 443 -2.67 -22.51 -0.04
N ALA A 444 -3.23 -21.30 -0.18
CA ALA A 444 -3.44 -20.34 0.90
C ALA A 444 -4.36 -20.91 2.01
N ARG A 445 -5.48 -21.54 1.64
CA ARG A 445 -6.42 -22.20 2.57
C ARG A 445 -5.77 -23.34 3.37
N LYS A 446 -4.76 -24.01 2.79
CA LYS A 446 -3.99 -25.09 3.45
C LYS A 446 -2.80 -24.58 4.26
N SER A 447 -2.44 -23.30 4.13
CA SER A 447 -1.33 -22.69 4.86
C SER A 447 -1.55 -22.74 6.38
N MET A 448 -0.45 -22.73 7.13
CA MET A 448 -0.49 -22.79 8.59
C MET A 448 -0.98 -21.46 9.16
N VAL A 449 -0.63 -20.32 8.54
CA VAL A 449 -1.15 -18.99 8.90
C VAL A 449 -2.68 -18.96 8.81
N PHE A 450 -3.26 -19.37 7.68
CA PHE A 450 -4.73 -19.36 7.49
C PHE A 450 -5.46 -20.23 8.52
N ARG A 451 -4.90 -21.39 8.87
CA ARG A 451 -5.51 -22.32 9.85
C ARG A 451 -5.36 -21.88 11.30
N THR A 452 -4.32 -21.11 11.60
CA THR A 452 -3.99 -20.67 12.96
C THR A 452 -4.79 -19.43 13.36
N ILE A 453 -5.05 -18.53 12.40
CA ILE A 453 -5.83 -17.31 12.65
C ILE A 453 -7.30 -17.66 12.81
N LYS A 454 -7.76 -17.70 14.07
CA LYS A 454 -9.16 -17.96 14.45
C LYS A 454 -9.77 -16.83 15.27
N ASP A 455 -8.93 -15.98 15.85
CA ASP A 455 -9.30 -14.84 16.68
C ASP A 455 -8.26 -13.71 16.52
N ALA A 456 -8.60 -12.51 17.00
CA ALA A 456 -7.70 -11.36 16.86
C ALA A 456 -6.34 -11.59 17.54
N ARG A 457 -6.29 -12.35 18.65
CA ARG A 457 -5.06 -12.64 19.38
C ARG A 457 -4.09 -13.52 18.59
N SER A 458 -4.60 -14.57 17.93
CA SER A 458 -3.77 -15.41 17.05
C SER A 458 -3.29 -14.64 15.82
N ALA A 459 -4.10 -13.72 15.27
CA ALA A 459 -3.69 -12.83 14.19
C ALA A 459 -2.53 -11.92 14.60
N ILE A 460 -2.63 -11.23 15.75
CA ILE A 460 -1.58 -10.31 16.25
C ILE A 460 -0.22 -11.04 16.35
N LYS A 461 -0.20 -12.27 16.88
CA LYS A 461 1.03 -13.06 17.01
C LYS A 461 1.72 -13.36 15.68
N LEU A 462 0.96 -13.54 14.60
CA LEU A 462 1.46 -13.89 13.27
C LEU A 462 1.70 -12.68 12.37
N ILE A 463 1.16 -11.50 12.73
CA ILE A 463 1.39 -10.23 12.03
C ILE A 463 2.61 -9.49 12.60
N ARG A 464 2.83 -9.57 13.93
CA ARG A 464 3.93 -8.87 14.61
C ARG A 464 5.30 -9.26 14.05
N PRO A 465 6.21 -8.29 13.81
CA PRO A 465 7.61 -8.59 13.57
C PRO A 465 8.28 -9.05 14.88
N GLN A 466 8.97 -10.20 14.87
CA GLN A 466 9.69 -10.68 16.05
C GLN A 466 10.89 -9.76 16.39
N PRO A 467 11.15 -9.45 17.68
CA PRO A 467 12.17 -8.48 18.08
C PRO A 467 13.61 -8.92 17.76
N LEU A 468 14.41 -7.96 17.30
CA LEU A 468 15.82 -8.10 16.89
C LEU A 468 16.78 -8.56 18.02
N SER A 469 16.37 -8.54 19.29
CA SER A 469 17.23 -8.83 20.45
C SER A 469 17.75 -10.27 20.51
N ASN A 470 17.11 -11.21 19.80
CA ASN A 470 17.56 -12.61 19.72
C ASN A 470 18.60 -12.90 18.63
N ARG A 471 18.96 -11.93 17.76
CA ARG A 471 19.95 -12.19 16.68
C ARG A 471 21.39 -12.42 17.15
N THR A 472 21.72 -12.13 18.41
CA THR A 472 23.07 -12.40 18.95
C THR A 472 23.31 -13.87 19.33
N ARG A 473 22.29 -14.73 19.20
CA ARG A 473 22.43 -16.20 19.24
C ARG A 473 21.83 -16.79 17.95
N ALA A 474 22.52 -16.56 16.84
CA ALA A 474 22.19 -17.18 15.54
C ALA A 474 22.49 -18.69 15.57
N VAL A 475 21.54 -19.45 16.12
CA VAL A 475 21.18 -20.78 15.64
C VAL A 475 19.79 -20.58 15.04
N HIS A 476 19.60 -20.97 13.77
CA HIS A 476 18.37 -20.85 13.00
C HIS A 476 17.10 -20.93 13.85
N ASP A 477 16.30 -19.86 13.86
CA ASP A 477 14.90 -19.99 14.25
C ASP A 477 14.10 -20.30 12.97
N ASP A 478 14.02 -21.58 12.62
CA ASP A 478 13.21 -22.11 11.50
C ASP A 478 11.74 -21.65 11.56
N ASN A 479 11.30 -21.10 12.70
CA ASN A 479 9.93 -20.67 12.94
C ASN A 479 9.52 -19.37 12.22
N THR A 480 10.43 -18.53 11.72
CA THR A 480 10.04 -17.25 11.10
C THR A 480 9.86 -17.34 9.58
N GLU A 481 10.62 -18.19 8.88
CA GLU A 481 10.61 -18.26 7.40
C GLU A 481 9.30 -18.83 6.85
N TRP A 482 8.72 -19.84 7.49
CA TRP A 482 7.44 -20.42 7.02
C TRP A 482 6.27 -19.43 7.15
N VAL A 483 6.27 -18.55 8.17
CA VAL A 483 5.25 -17.51 8.38
C VAL A 483 5.32 -16.50 7.23
N GLN A 484 6.54 -16.10 6.85
CA GLN A 484 6.79 -15.18 5.74
C GLN A 484 6.30 -15.74 4.41
N ASP A 485 6.59 -17.00 4.12
CA ASP A 485 6.17 -17.66 2.88
C ASP A 485 4.65 -17.86 2.81
N ASP A 486 4.01 -18.24 3.93
CA ASP A 486 2.55 -18.35 4.00
C ASP A 486 1.88 -16.98 3.77
N TRP A 487 2.40 -15.90 4.34
CA TRP A 487 1.89 -14.54 4.08
C TRP A 487 2.09 -14.12 2.62
N ARG A 488 3.24 -14.38 2.00
CA ARG A 488 3.46 -14.10 0.56
C ARG A 488 2.42 -14.80 -0.31
N LEU A 489 2.14 -16.06 -0.01
CA LEU A 489 1.12 -16.87 -0.68
C LEU A 489 -0.30 -16.30 -0.52
N ILE A 490 -0.67 -15.89 0.70
CA ILE A 490 -1.95 -15.24 0.95
C ILE A 490 -2.04 -13.91 0.18
N LEU A 491 -1.01 -13.08 0.24
CA LEU A 491 -1.01 -11.76 -0.39
C LEU A 491 -1.11 -11.83 -1.92
N ILE A 492 -0.40 -12.75 -2.58
CA ILE A 492 -0.54 -12.90 -4.04
C ILE A 492 -1.95 -13.37 -4.44
N PHE A 493 -2.56 -14.26 -3.65
CA PHE A 493 -3.94 -14.67 -3.87
C PHE A 493 -4.90 -13.47 -3.76
N LEU A 494 -4.78 -12.69 -2.68
CA LEU A 494 -5.61 -11.52 -2.44
C LEU A 494 -5.44 -10.46 -3.55
N GLU A 495 -4.21 -10.23 -4.02
CA GLU A 495 -3.91 -9.34 -5.15
C GLU A 495 -4.60 -9.78 -6.45
N LEU A 496 -4.45 -11.06 -6.83
CA LEU A 496 -5.06 -11.60 -8.04
C LEU A 496 -6.58 -11.64 -7.94
N TYR A 497 -7.13 -12.01 -6.79
CA TYR A 497 -8.57 -12.08 -6.61
C TYR A 497 -9.22 -10.70 -6.61
N THR A 498 -8.59 -9.71 -5.97
CA THR A 498 -9.03 -8.30 -6.02
C THR A 498 -9.05 -7.78 -7.46
N PHE A 499 -8.01 -8.08 -8.25
CA PHE A 499 -7.96 -7.69 -9.65
C PHE A 499 -9.08 -8.33 -10.48
N VAL A 500 -9.31 -9.63 -10.31
CA VAL A 500 -10.33 -10.37 -11.08
C VAL A 500 -11.74 -9.94 -10.70
N LEU A 501 -12.00 -9.62 -9.43
CA LEU A 501 -13.31 -9.12 -9.00
C LEU A 501 -13.70 -7.77 -9.63
N ARG A 502 -12.76 -7.01 -10.21
CA ARG A 502 -13.05 -5.77 -10.96
C ARG A 502 -13.53 -6.04 -12.38
N LEU A 503 -13.15 -7.19 -12.94
CA LEU A 503 -13.45 -7.59 -14.32
C LEU A 503 -14.60 -8.60 -14.38
N MET A 504 -14.83 -9.34 -13.30
CA MET A 504 -15.87 -10.33 -13.16
C MET A 504 -17.19 -9.64 -12.90
N ASP A 505 -18.24 -9.95 -13.66
CA ASP A 505 -19.58 -9.42 -13.37
C ASP A 505 -20.26 -10.21 -12.24
N ASP A 506 -21.48 -9.83 -11.86
CA ASP A 506 -22.22 -10.56 -10.82
C ASP A 506 -22.60 -11.98 -11.28
N ASP A 507 -22.96 -12.19 -12.54
CA ASP A 507 -23.36 -13.51 -13.06
C ASP A 507 -22.21 -14.51 -13.09
N GLU A 508 -21.01 -14.07 -13.47
CA GLU A 508 -19.78 -14.87 -13.41
C GLU A 508 -19.38 -15.18 -11.96
N PHE A 509 -19.49 -14.21 -11.04
CA PHE A 509 -19.22 -14.42 -9.63
C PHE A 509 -20.11 -15.52 -9.02
N PHE A 510 -21.40 -15.54 -9.38
CA PHE A 510 -22.36 -16.56 -8.90
C PHE A 510 -22.36 -17.87 -9.72
N SER A 511 -21.53 -17.98 -10.75
CA SER A 511 -21.52 -19.16 -11.62
C SER A 511 -21.00 -20.43 -10.92
N ALA A 512 -20.13 -20.29 -9.92
CA ALA A 512 -19.54 -21.42 -9.19
C ALA A 512 -20.53 -22.16 -8.29
N SER A 513 -21.58 -21.48 -7.80
CA SER A 513 -22.60 -22.05 -6.90
C SER A 513 -23.81 -22.66 -7.63
N SER A 514 -23.87 -22.57 -8.96
CA SER A 514 -24.96 -23.15 -9.75
C SER A 514 -24.81 -24.68 -9.93
N PRO A 515 -25.88 -25.48 -9.68
CA PRO A 515 -25.83 -26.94 -9.76
C PRO A 515 -25.49 -27.45 -11.17
N ALA A 516 -24.77 -28.57 -11.25
CA ALA A 516 -24.25 -29.13 -12.51
C ALA A 516 -25.32 -29.41 -13.57
N SER A 517 -26.59 -29.58 -13.19
CA SER A 517 -27.72 -29.78 -14.11
C SER A 517 -28.05 -28.56 -14.97
N SER A 518 -27.80 -27.33 -14.51
CA SER A 518 -28.00 -26.11 -15.32
C SER A 518 -26.84 -25.82 -16.28
N ARG A 519 -25.70 -26.52 -16.13
CA ARG A 519 -24.54 -26.40 -17.04
C ARG A 519 -24.78 -27.05 -18.40
N SER A 520 -25.82 -27.87 -18.55
CA SER A 520 -26.09 -28.66 -19.75
C SER A 520 -26.81 -27.91 -20.88
N ASN A 521 -27.42 -26.75 -20.61
CA ASN A 521 -28.19 -25.99 -21.61
C ASN A 521 -27.42 -24.83 -22.28
N SER A 522 -26.15 -24.59 -21.94
CA SER A 522 -25.28 -23.68 -22.70
C SER A 522 -24.29 -24.49 -23.53
N THR A 523 -24.71 -24.94 -24.70
CA THR A 523 -23.82 -25.47 -25.74
C THR A 523 -22.79 -24.41 -26.13
N GLY A 524 -21.51 -24.65 -25.82
CA GLY A 524 -20.35 -23.94 -26.36
C GLY A 524 -19.71 -22.90 -25.42
N ASN A 525 -18.51 -23.22 -24.92
CA ASN A 525 -17.58 -22.36 -24.17
C ASN A 525 -18.07 -21.79 -22.83
N SER A 526 -17.77 -22.49 -21.72
CA SER A 526 -17.73 -21.83 -20.41
C SER A 526 -16.72 -20.69 -20.47
N SER A 527 -17.15 -19.44 -20.28
CA SER A 527 -16.21 -18.31 -20.27
C SER A 527 -15.13 -18.56 -19.21
N TRP A 528 -13.87 -18.32 -19.57
CA TRP A 528 -12.70 -18.45 -18.67
C TRP A 528 -12.93 -17.76 -17.32
N ALA A 529 -13.68 -16.66 -17.31
CA ALA A 529 -14.06 -15.94 -16.10
C ALA A 529 -14.92 -16.79 -15.13
N ARG A 530 -15.87 -17.60 -15.63
CA ARG A 530 -16.68 -18.51 -14.78
C ARG A 530 -15.83 -19.59 -14.11
N GLN A 531 -14.76 -20.04 -14.75
CA GLN A 531 -13.86 -21.04 -14.17
C GLN A 531 -13.07 -20.49 -12.97
N ASN A 532 -12.92 -19.17 -12.87
CA ASN A 532 -12.19 -18.48 -11.81
C ASN A 532 -13.05 -18.08 -10.60
N ALA A 533 -14.38 -18.21 -10.67
CA ALA A 533 -15.27 -17.94 -9.56
C ALA A 533 -15.05 -18.94 -8.39
N LEU A 534 -15.08 -18.42 -7.16
CA LEU A 534 -14.97 -19.21 -5.94
C LEU A 534 -16.38 -19.63 -5.46
N PRO A 535 -16.54 -20.86 -4.92
CA PRO A 535 -17.77 -21.27 -4.25
C PRO A 535 -18.14 -20.34 -3.09
N THR A 536 -19.44 -20.23 -2.78
CA THR A 536 -19.93 -19.40 -1.67
C THR A 536 -19.34 -19.80 -0.32
N GLU A 537 -19.12 -21.09 -0.08
CA GLU A 537 -18.47 -21.60 1.14
C GLU A 537 -17.02 -21.08 1.27
N ASP A 538 -16.26 -21.10 0.18
CA ASP A 538 -14.89 -20.58 0.15
C ASP A 538 -14.86 -19.06 0.36
N ILE A 539 -15.83 -18.33 -0.19
CA ILE A 539 -15.99 -16.88 0.04
C ILE A 539 -16.33 -16.60 1.51
N GLN A 540 -17.15 -17.43 2.14
CA GLN A 540 -17.46 -17.32 3.56
C GLN A 540 -16.22 -17.57 4.44
N GLU A 541 -15.43 -18.61 4.14
CA GLU A 541 -14.16 -18.89 4.83
C GLU A 541 -13.17 -17.73 4.67
N LEU A 542 -13.00 -17.24 3.44
CA LEU A 542 -12.12 -16.11 3.11
C LEU A 542 -12.52 -14.84 3.85
N THR A 543 -13.80 -14.45 3.77
CA THR A 543 -14.28 -13.23 4.44
C THR A 543 -14.18 -13.35 5.95
N THR A 544 -14.41 -14.53 6.54
CA THR A 544 -14.19 -14.75 7.99
C THR A 544 -12.73 -14.53 8.38
N PHE A 545 -11.79 -15.09 7.62
CA PHE A 545 -10.36 -14.87 7.83
C PHE A 545 -10.00 -13.38 7.71
N LEU A 546 -10.44 -12.72 6.65
CA LEU A 546 -10.16 -11.30 6.39
C LEU A 546 -10.78 -10.38 7.46
N LYS A 547 -11.98 -10.71 7.97
CA LYS A 547 -12.61 -9.98 9.07
C LYS A 547 -11.72 -9.96 10.31
N ILE A 548 -11.19 -11.13 10.68
CA ILE A 548 -10.32 -11.29 11.86
C ILE A 548 -8.99 -10.55 11.66
N VAL A 549 -8.36 -10.72 10.48
CA VAL A 549 -7.07 -10.07 10.14
C VAL A 549 -7.23 -8.55 10.07
N GLY A 550 -8.26 -8.06 9.39
CA GLY A 550 -8.58 -6.63 9.30
C GLY A 550 -8.86 -6.04 10.68
N PHE A 551 -9.74 -6.67 11.47
CA PHE A 551 -10.03 -6.22 12.84
C PHE A 551 -8.76 -6.15 13.70
N ALA A 552 -7.90 -7.18 13.65
CA ALA A 552 -6.63 -7.17 14.38
C ALA A 552 -5.69 -6.03 13.95
N MET A 553 -5.57 -5.73 12.65
CA MET A 553 -4.66 -4.68 12.17
C MET A 553 -5.13 -3.26 12.50
N TYR A 554 -6.45 -3.02 12.52
CA TYR A 554 -7.01 -1.69 12.78
C TYR A 554 -7.31 -1.47 14.26
N PHE A 555 -8.00 -2.39 14.92
CA PHE A 555 -8.40 -2.24 16.33
C PHE A 555 -7.22 -2.42 17.29
N HIS A 556 -6.29 -3.32 16.97
CA HIS A 556 -5.09 -3.60 17.78
C HIS A 556 -3.81 -3.05 17.14
N GLY A 557 -3.90 -1.97 16.37
CA GLY A 557 -2.76 -1.37 15.67
C GLY A 557 -1.59 -1.04 16.61
N LYS A 558 -1.89 -0.47 17.80
CA LYS A 558 -0.88 -0.13 18.82
C LYS A 558 -0.08 -1.37 19.27
N ASP A 559 -0.80 -2.47 19.52
CA ASP A 559 -0.22 -3.75 19.97
C ASP A 559 0.72 -4.35 18.92
N ILE A 560 0.53 -4.06 17.64
CA ILE A 560 1.37 -4.56 16.55
C ILE A 560 2.63 -3.70 16.38
N THR A 561 2.52 -2.39 16.64
CA THR A 561 3.61 -1.42 16.44
C THR A 561 4.58 -1.28 17.61
N ASP A 562 4.17 -1.53 18.86
CA ASP A 562 5.04 -1.41 20.05
C ASP A 562 5.37 -2.79 20.69
N PRO A 563 6.57 -3.36 20.43
CA PRO A 563 6.93 -4.70 20.89
C PRO A 563 7.38 -4.77 22.37
N ASN A 564 7.54 -3.65 23.08
CA ASN A 564 8.15 -3.64 24.43
C ASN A 564 7.15 -3.68 25.61
N GLU A 565 5.84 -3.70 25.37
CA GLU A 565 4.81 -3.67 26.44
C GLU A 565 4.35 -5.07 26.95
N GLU A 566 5.06 -6.16 26.69
CA GLU A 566 4.67 -7.51 27.19
C GLU A 566 4.79 -7.72 28.72
N THR A 567 5.15 -6.70 29.51
CA THR A 567 5.25 -6.83 30.98
C THR A 567 4.08 -6.25 31.77
N SER A 568 3.00 -5.80 31.12
CA SER A 568 1.85 -5.19 31.82
C SER A 568 0.52 -5.93 31.60
N GLU A 569 0.52 -7.27 31.73
CA GLU A 569 -0.68 -8.12 31.61
C GLU A 569 -1.77 -7.90 32.70
N ARG A 570 -1.63 -6.90 33.59
CA ARG A 570 -2.68 -6.50 34.53
C ARG A 570 -3.27 -5.10 34.27
N ALA A 571 -2.78 -4.37 33.28
CA ALA A 571 -3.29 -3.04 32.91
C ALA A 571 -4.23 -3.04 31.68
N SER A 572 -4.44 -4.20 31.05
CA SER A 572 -4.98 -4.37 29.69
C SER A 572 -6.49 -4.15 29.50
N LEU A 573 -7.21 -3.62 30.49
CA LEU A 573 -8.61 -3.20 30.32
C LEU A 573 -8.85 -1.82 30.90
N SER A 574 -8.31 -1.49 32.08
CA SER A 574 -8.56 -0.21 32.75
C SER A 574 -7.95 1.01 32.05
N ASN A 575 -6.86 0.85 31.29
CA ASN A 575 -6.25 1.96 30.56
C ASN A 575 -6.91 2.25 29.21
N HIS A 576 -7.66 1.30 28.64
CA HIS A 576 -8.45 1.54 27.42
C HIS A 576 -9.75 2.32 27.67
N PHE A 577 -10.25 2.32 28.91
CA PHE A 577 -11.49 3.01 29.30
C PHE A 577 -11.27 4.36 30.01
N LYS A 578 -10.02 4.81 30.20
CA LYS A 578 -9.71 6.15 30.70
C LYS A 578 -9.55 7.13 29.53
N VAL A 579 -10.67 7.52 28.92
CA VAL A 579 -10.74 8.52 27.84
C VAL A 579 -10.77 9.97 28.42
N GLY A 580 -10.47 10.15 29.71
CA GLY A 580 -10.70 11.42 30.42
C GLY A 580 -9.48 12.28 30.75
N GLU A 581 -8.24 11.83 30.57
CA GLU A 581 -7.05 12.62 30.90
C GLU A 581 -6.07 12.67 29.72
N LEU A 582 -5.93 13.87 29.13
CA LEU A 582 -4.91 14.17 28.14
C LEU A 582 -3.50 13.93 28.74
N PRO A 583 -2.57 13.29 28.02
CA PRO A 583 -1.16 13.33 28.37
C PRO A 583 -0.66 14.79 28.28
N SER A 584 0.09 15.25 29.27
CA SER A 584 0.84 16.52 29.18
C SER A 584 1.74 16.55 27.93
N ASP A 585 2.01 17.72 27.35
CA ASP A 585 2.84 17.91 26.13
C ASP A 585 4.13 17.08 26.13
N ASP A 586 4.83 17.00 27.26
CA ASP A 586 6.06 16.22 27.42
C ASP A 586 5.88 14.70 27.15
N ARG A 587 4.70 14.14 27.44
CA ARG A 587 4.39 12.72 27.18
C ARG A 587 4.03 12.47 25.73
N MET A 588 3.40 13.44 25.06
CA MET A 588 3.04 13.36 23.65
C MET A 588 4.29 13.47 22.76
N ALA A 589 5.20 14.40 23.09
CA ALA A 589 6.52 14.48 22.46
C ALA A 589 7.34 13.17 22.62
N SER A 590 7.29 12.55 23.81
CA SER A 590 7.95 11.26 24.06
C SER A 590 7.34 10.09 23.28
N ALA A 591 6.01 10.07 23.10
CA ALA A 591 5.30 9.05 22.32
C ALA A 591 5.54 9.18 20.80
N LEU A 592 5.54 10.41 20.28
CA LEU A 592 5.89 10.72 18.89
C LEU A 592 7.36 10.41 18.57
N ALA A 593 8.27 10.63 19.53
CA ALA A 593 9.69 10.25 19.37
C ALA A 593 9.90 8.73 19.29
N LYS A 594 9.08 7.92 19.98
CA LYS A 594 9.16 6.45 19.98
C LYS A 594 8.58 5.78 18.72
N THR A 595 7.64 6.43 18.03
CA THR A 595 6.98 5.91 16.81
C THR A 595 7.74 6.20 15.51
N SER A 596 8.93 6.83 15.61
CA SER A 596 9.84 7.15 14.51
C SER A 596 10.58 5.95 13.88
N SER A 597 10.26 4.72 14.29
CA SER A 597 10.90 3.50 13.78
C SER A 597 10.53 3.21 12.31
N PRO A 598 11.45 2.59 11.53
CA PRO A 598 11.23 2.26 10.12
C PRO A 598 9.99 1.39 9.94
N GLU A 599 9.33 1.51 8.79
CA GLU A 599 8.05 0.87 8.46
C GLU A 599 7.93 -0.55 9.03
N THR A 600 6.93 -0.77 9.89
CA THR A 600 6.68 -2.07 10.49
C THR A 600 6.24 -3.05 9.41
N ALA A 601 7.17 -3.91 9.01
CA ALA A 601 6.93 -4.97 8.05
C ALA A 601 6.07 -6.10 8.64
N ILE A 602 5.06 -6.57 7.90
CA ILE A 602 4.23 -7.71 8.34
C ILE A 602 5.08 -8.97 8.45
N ALA A 603 5.05 -9.63 9.61
CA ALA A 603 5.86 -10.82 9.90
C ALA A 603 7.36 -10.64 9.57
N GLY A 604 7.86 -9.39 9.56
CA GLY A 604 9.24 -9.07 9.15
C GLY A 604 9.53 -9.21 7.65
N LEU A 605 8.50 -9.21 6.79
CA LEU A 605 8.65 -9.21 5.33
C LEU A 605 9.12 -7.85 4.81
N SER A 606 10.40 -7.76 4.46
CA SER A 606 10.99 -6.56 3.86
C SER A 606 10.20 -6.06 2.65
N GLY A 607 9.97 -4.74 2.58
CA GLY A 607 9.20 -4.08 1.53
C GLY A 607 7.68 -4.30 1.55
N ILE A 608 7.11 -4.86 2.63
CA ILE A 608 5.63 -4.92 2.83
C ILE A 608 5.24 -4.06 4.02
N SER A 609 4.74 -2.86 3.75
CA SER A 609 4.15 -2.06 4.81
C SER A 609 2.85 -2.71 5.31
N ILE A 610 2.58 -2.56 6.60
CA ILE A 610 1.29 -2.95 7.18
C ILE A 610 0.11 -2.23 6.51
N ASP A 611 0.34 -1.00 6.05
CA ASP A 611 -0.67 -0.18 5.37
C ASP A 611 -1.06 -0.74 3.99
N TYR A 612 -0.10 -1.33 3.26
CA TYR A 612 -0.40 -2.01 2.00
C TYR A 612 -1.34 -3.20 2.20
N VAL A 613 -1.12 -4.00 3.25
CA VAL A 613 -1.98 -5.16 3.53
C VAL A 613 -3.32 -4.76 4.14
N LYS A 614 -3.34 -3.72 4.99
CA LYS A 614 -4.58 -3.07 5.43
C LYS A 614 -5.45 -2.74 4.23
N GLY A 615 -4.90 -2.05 3.23
CA GLY A 615 -5.57 -1.77 1.96
C GLY A 615 -6.07 -3.03 1.29
N LEU A 616 -5.18 -3.97 0.94
CA LEU A 616 -5.58 -5.19 0.24
C LEU A 616 -6.74 -5.96 0.91
N VAL A 617 -6.72 -6.03 2.25
CA VAL A 617 -7.76 -6.69 3.06
C VAL A 617 -9.05 -5.89 3.04
N THR A 618 -9.00 -4.58 3.26
CA THR A 618 -10.20 -3.72 3.28
C THR A 618 -10.88 -3.67 1.92
N GLY A 619 -10.12 -3.56 0.85
CA GLY A 619 -10.65 -3.42 -0.50
C GLY A 619 -11.35 -4.69 -0.92
N LEU A 620 -10.75 -5.84 -0.65
CA LEU A 620 -11.39 -7.11 -0.94
C LEU A 620 -12.66 -7.32 -0.11
N LEU A 621 -12.63 -7.00 1.19
CA LEU A 621 -13.83 -7.08 2.04
C LEU A 621 -14.95 -6.17 1.52
N ARG A 622 -14.63 -4.93 1.15
CA ARG A 622 -15.58 -3.96 0.59
C ARG A 622 -16.17 -4.46 -0.74
N MET A 623 -15.35 -4.92 -1.68
CA MET A 623 -15.81 -5.45 -2.97
C MET A 623 -16.75 -6.66 -2.83
N VAL A 624 -16.47 -7.56 -1.88
CA VAL A 624 -17.32 -8.72 -1.61
C VAL A 624 -18.60 -8.30 -0.86
N HIS A 625 -18.50 -7.38 0.10
CA HIS A 625 -19.65 -6.83 0.83
C HIS A 625 -20.61 -6.07 -0.09
N GLU A 626 -20.09 -5.28 -1.04
CA GLU A 626 -20.89 -4.59 -2.06
C GLU A 626 -21.67 -5.56 -2.96
N ARG A 627 -21.08 -6.73 -3.28
CA ARG A 627 -21.80 -7.79 -4.00
C ARG A 627 -22.90 -8.39 -3.13
N ASP A 628 -22.60 -8.69 -1.87
CA ASP A 628 -23.59 -9.24 -0.94
C ASP A 628 -24.72 -8.24 -0.61
N SER A 629 -24.45 -6.93 -0.65
CA SER A 629 -25.47 -5.90 -0.46
C SER A 629 -26.41 -5.79 -1.66
N ARG A 630 -25.91 -5.97 -2.90
CA ARG A 630 -26.74 -6.04 -4.12
C ARG A 630 -27.56 -7.32 -4.20
N ARG A 631 -26.92 -8.47 -3.95
CA ARG A 631 -27.55 -9.79 -3.96
C ARG A 631 -27.06 -10.60 -2.78
N LYS A 632 -27.91 -10.78 -1.77
CA LYS A 632 -27.56 -11.51 -0.54
C LYS A 632 -27.18 -12.97 -0.84
N PHE A 633 -25.98 -13.38 -0.42
CA PHE A 633 -25.49 -14.76 -0.52
C PHE A 633 -24.77 -15.24 0.74
N LEU A 634 -24.45 -14.35 1.68
CA LEU A 634 -23.96 -14.68 3.01
C LEU A 634 -25.11 -14.55 4.05
N PRO A 635 -25.00 -15.22 5.21
CA PRO A 635 -25.96 -15.06 6.31
C PRO A 635 -26.11 -13.58 6.74
N ALA A 636 -27.31 -13.20 7.20
CA ALA A 636 -27.64 -11.79 7.53
C ALA A 636 -26.65 -11.13 8.51
N ASP A 637 -26.19 -11.88 9.52
CA ASP A 637 -25.26 -11.37 10.55
C ASP A 637 -23.79 -11.64 10.24
N HIS A 638 -23.47 -12.21 9.06
CA HIS A 638 -22.12 -12.64 8.71
C HIS A 638 -21.10 -11.51 8.78
N TRP A 639 -21.47 -10.29 8.41
CA TRP A 639 -20.56 -9.14 8.38
C TRP A 639 -20.38 -8.48 9.74
N LEU A 640 -21.39 -8.58 10.61
CA LEU A 640 -21.38 -7.92 11.92
C LEU A 640 -20.31 -8.51 12.83
N MET A 641 -19.70 -7.66 13.67
CA MET A 641 -18.75 -8.06 14.73
C MET A 641 -19.18 -7.50 16.08
N THR A 642 -20.49 -7.47 16.34
CA THR A 642 -21.08 -6.91 17.58
C THR A 642 -20.55 -7.57 18.85
N SER A 643 -20.14 -8.85 18.80
CA SER A 643 -19.51 -9.54 19.93
C SER A 643 -18.11 -9.01 20.29
N SER A 644 -17.45 -8.31 19.38
CA SER A 644 -16.13 -7.73 19.58
C SER A 644 -16.18 -6.33 20.20
N PHE A 645 -17.37 -5.74 20.37
CA PHE A 645 -17.57 -4.39 20.90
C PHE A 645 -18.56 -4.38 22.07
N ASP A 646 -18.39 -3.46 23.02
CA ASP A 646 -19.47 -3.10 23.94
C ASP A 646 -20.41 -2.11 23.25
N MET A 647 -21.47 -2.63 22.63
CA MET A 647 -22.44 -1.82 21.89
C MET A 647 -23.19 -0.79 22.76
N THR A 648 -23.18 -0.92 24.08
CA THR A 648 -23.86 0.00 25.00
C THR A 648 -23.13 1.34 25.08
N ASN A 649 -21.80 1.28 25.20
CA ASN A 649 -20.93 2.46 25.31
C ASN A 649 -20.23 2.82 23.99
N PHE A 650 -20.48 2.06 22.93
CA PHE A 650 -19.81 2.24 21.64
C PHE A 650 -19.96 3.64 21.06
N ILE A 651 -21.18 4.21 21.05
CA ILE A 651 -21.42 5.54 20.50
C ILE A 651 -20.68 6.61 21.33
N PRO A 652 -20.84 6.71 22.66
CA PRO A 652 -20.05 7.64 23.46
C PRO A 652 -18.54 7.51 23.26
N ASP A 653 -18.01 6.29 23.21
CA ASP A 653 -16.58 6.02 23.03
C ASP A 653 -16.08 6.52 21.68
N VAL A 654 -16.78 6.19 20.58
CA VAL A 654 -16.42 6.64 19.23
C VAL A 654 -16.42 8.16 19.13
N VAL A 655 -17.38 8.81 19.77
CA VAL A 655 -17.49 10.27 19.67
C VAL A 655 -16.44 10.96 20.51
N ALA A 656 -16.03 10.36 21.63
CA ALA A 656 -14.87 10.83 22.38
C ALA A 656 -13.54 10.61 21.61
N GLU A 657 -13.39 9.49 20.90
CA GLU A 657 -12.24 9.24 20.00
C GLU A 657 -12.17 10.29 18.87
N GLU A 658 -13.32 10.62 18.27
CA GLU A 658 -13.43 11.66 17.22
C GLU A 658 -13.06 13.05 17.74
N GLU A 659 -13.55 13.44 18.92
CA GLU A 659 -13.19 14.73 19.53
C GLU A 659 -11.71 14.82 19.85
N ASN A 660 -11.11 13.73 20.35
CA ASN A 660 -9.68 13.69 20.60
C ASN A 660 -8.88 13.81 19.29
N ARG A 661 -9.35 13.19 18.20
CA ARG A 661 -8.73 13.35 16.88
C ARG A 661 -8.81 14.78 16.37
N ASN A 662 -9.99 15.41 16.43
CA ASN A 662 -10.15 16.80 15.97
C ASN A 662 -9.25 17.78 16.74
N ARG A 663 -9.09 17.60 18.06
CA ARG A 663 -8.16 18.41 18.85
C ARG A 663 -6.71 18.24 18.41
N LEU A 664 -6.30 16.99 18.16
CA LEU A 664 -4.94 16.70 17.68
C LEU A 664 -4.68 17.23 16.26
N GLU A 665 -5.71 17.28 15.41
CA GLU A 665 -5.65 17.89 14.08
C GLU A 665 -5.55 19.42 14.18
N GLU A 666 -6.34 20.07 15.05
CA GLU A 666 -6.26 21.51 15.35
C GLU A 666 -4.85 21.87 15.87
N ASP A 667 -4.32 21.14 16.86
CA ASP A 667 -2.95 21.32 17.37
C ASP A 667 -1.89 21.15 16.27
N ALA A 668 -2.14 20.29 15.27
CA ALA A 668 -1.21 20.03 14.18
C ALA A 668 -1.24 21.13 13.09
N GLU A 669 -2.39 21.72 12.82
CA GLU A 669 -2.52 22.88 11.93
C GLU A 669 -1.78 24.08 12.52
N ASP A 670 -1.91 24.32 13.82
CA ASP A 670 -1.18 25.38 14.54
C ASP A 670 0.34 25.16 14.47
N ASP A 671 0.82 23.93 14.67
CA ASP A 671 2.24 23.56 14.52
C ASP A 671 2.78 23.77 13.10
N MET A 672 1.96 23.52 12.07
CA MET A 672 2.35 23.69 10.66
C MET A 672 2.34 25.16 10.25
N ALA A 673 1.37 25.95 10.71
CA ALA A 673 1.33 27.39 10.48
C ALA A 673 2.57 28.09 11.06
N MET A 674 3.04 27.66 12.24
CA MET A 674 4.29 28.14 12.84
C MET A 674 5.55 27.74 12.05
N ALA A 675 5.51 26.64 11.27
CA ALA A 675 6.63 26.17 10.46
C ALA A 675 6.68 26.81 9.05
N ASP A 676 5.56 27.33 8.56
CA ASP A 676 5.48 28.08 7.30
C ASP A 676 5.93 29.55 7.47
N ASP A 677 5.74 30.16 8.66
CA ASP A 677 6.29 31.48 8.99
C ASP A 677 7.83 31.53 8.92
N ASP A 678 8.51 30.40 9.12
CA ASP A 678 9.97 30.26 8.96
C ASP A 678 10.42 30.06 7.49
N GLN A 679 9.49 29.93 6.53
CA GLN A 679 9.75 29.59 5.12
C GLN A 679 9.43 30.70 4.10
N GLU A 680 8.91 31.86 4.50
CA GLU A 680 8.59 33.01 3.63
C GLU A 680 9.81 33.77 3.03
N ASP A 681 10.89 33.09 2.66
CA ASP A 681 11.97 33.68 1.85
C ASP A 681 12.03 33.00 0.46
N ASP A 682 10.89 33.04 -0.23
CA ASP A 682 10.69 32.56 -1.60
C ASP A 682 11.33 33.53 -2.62
N ARG A 683 12.66 33.44 -2.79
CA ARG A 683 13.34 33.95 -4.00
C ARG A 683 13.88 32.78 -4.82
N PRO A 684 13.70 32.77 -6.15
CA PRO A 684 14.24 31.74 -7.01
C PRO A 684 15.75 31.97 -7.21
N LEU A 685 16.56 31.55 -6.24
CA LEU A 685 18.02 31.48 -6.40
C LEU A 685 18.41 30.07 -6.87
N VAL A 686 19.19 30.01 -7.95
CA VAL A 686 19.78 28.80 -8.52
C VAL A 686 20.72 28.17 -7.48
N GLY A 687 20.21 27.24 -6.68
CA GLY A 687 20.91 26.63 -5.55
C GLY A 687 21.88 25.51 -5.95
N THR A 688 22.98 25.41 -5.22
CA THR A 688 24.01 24.36 -5.38
C THR A 688 23.49 22.99 -4.91
N SER A 689 24.17 21.87 -5.25
CA SER A 689 23.78 20.51 -4.84
C SER A 689 23.59 20.33 -3.33
N ARG A 690 24.17 21.21 -2.50
CA ARG A 690 24.05 21.17 -1.03
C ARG A 690 22.71 21.71 -0.54
N ASP A 691 22.17 22.74 -1.19
CA ASP A 691 20.87 23.33 -0.82
C ASP A 691 19.70 22.40 -1.19
N ARG A 692 19.83 21.67 -2.31
CA ARG A 692 18.89 20.59 -2.69
C ARG A 692 18.85 19.47 -1.66
N ASN A 693 20.00 19.04 -1.14
CA ASN A 693 20.07 18.00 -0.11
C ASN A 693 19.44 18.44 1.22
N ILE A 694 19.64 19.69 1.63
CA ILE A 694 19.03 20.22 2.86
C ILE A 694 17.51 20.30 2.72
N ARG A 695 16.98 20.79 1.58
CA ARG A 695 15.52 20.81 1.31
C ARG A 695 14.91 19.41 1.22
N TYR A 696 15.66 18.44 0.70
CA TYR A 696 15.25 17.04 0.67
C TYR A 696 15.21 16.45 2.08
N GLN A 697 16.21 16.73 2.93
CA GLN A 697 16.23 16.32 4.33
C GLN A 697 15.11 16.94 5.15
N ALA A 698 14.84 18.25 4.99
CA ALA A 698 13.74 18.93 5.66
C ALA A 698 12.37 18.36 5.25
N ARG A 699 12.15 18.09 3.95
CA ARG A 699 10.93 17.41 3.47
C ARG A 699 10.78 16.00 4.03
N LEU A 700 11.86 15.24 4.10
CA LEU A 700 11.88 13.90 4.71
C LEU A 700 11.52 13.94 6.20
N GLU A 701 12.09 14.87 6.97
CA GLU A 701 11.79 15.03 8.39
C GLU A 701 10.34 15.46 8.62
N SER A 702 9.83 16.42 7.85
CA SER A 702 8.43 16.83 7.90
C SER A 702 7.49 15.67 7.55
N HIS A 703 7.80 14.91 6.49
CA HIS A 703 7.05 13.73 6.09
C HIS A 703 7.07 12.64 7.18
N GLN A 704 8.21 12.40 7.83
CA GLN A 704 8.33 11.45 8.94
C GLN A 704 7.49 11.88 10.15
N ARG A 705 7.45 13.18 10.49
CA ARG A 705 6.59 13.71 11.56
C ARG A 705 5.11 13.57 11.21
N ALA A 706 4.72 13.86 9.97
CA ALA A 706 3.34 13.67 9.52
C ALA A 706 2.92 12.19 9.61
N LEU A 707 3.79 11.26 9.17
CA LEU A 707 3.54 9.82 9.26
C LEU A 707 3.48 9.30 10.71
N SER A 708 4.35 9.79 11.61
CA SER A 708 4.33 9.39 13.02
C SER A 708 3.08 9.89 13.74
N ARG A 709 2.66 11.13 13.48
CA ARG A 709 1.39 11.70 13.95
C ARG A 709 0.21 10.87 13.44
N LYS A 710 0.19 10.53 12.15
CA LYS A 710 -0.85 9.67 11.56
C LYS A 710 -0.93 8.30 12.24
N ARG A 711 0.21 7.63 12.47
CA ARG A 711 0.24 6.34 13.19
C ARG A 711 -0.25 6.48 14.63
N TYR A 712 0.10 7.58 15.30
CA TYR A 712 -0.38 7.86 16.66
C TYR A 712 -1.91 8.06 16.68
N MET A 713 -2.46 8.84 15.74
CA MET A 713 -3.91 9.03 15.62
C MET A 713 -4.65 7.71 15.40
N GLN A 714 -4.15 6.86 14.49
CA GLN A 714 -4.70 5.53 14.24
C GLN A 714 -4.66 4.62 15.49
N ALA A 715 -3.63 4.76 16.32
CA ALA A 715 -3.47 3.98 17.55
C ALA A 715 -4.38 4.46 18.70
N VAL A 716 -4.76 5.74 18.72
CA VAL A 716 -5.56 6.36 19.79
C VAL A 716 -7.07 6.26 19.52
N ALA A 717 -7.48 6.08 18.27
CA ALA A 717 -8.90 6.01 17.86
C ALA A 717 -9.29 4.69 17.15
N PRO A 718 -9.12 3.51 17.80
CA PRO A 718 -9.30 2.21 17.16
C PRO A 718 -10.74 1.93 16.69
N ARG A 719 -11.77 2.48 17.35
CA ARG A 719 -13.17 2.30 16.92
C ARG A 719 -13.47 3.17 15.71
N SER A 720 -12.96 4.40 15.69
CA SER A 720 -13.06 5.29 14.52
C SER A 720 -12.37 4.66 13.30
N GLU A 721 -11.22 4.01 13.48
CA GLU A 721 -10.52 3.27 12.42
C GLU A 721 -11.37 2.13 11.82
N ILE A 722 -12.07 1.36 12.66
CA ILE A 722 -13.00 0.32 12.17
C ILE A 722 -14.17 0.95 11.42
N LEU A 723 -14.76 2.03 11.93
CA LEU A 723 -15.88 2.70 11.28
C LEU A 723 -15.53 3.28 9.91
N GLN A 724 -14.31 3.76 9.73
CA GLN A 724 -13.84 4.28 8.44
C GLN A 724 -13.50 3.15 7.47
N ASN A 725 -12.79 2.11 7.91
CA ASN A 725 -12.22 1.13 7.00
C ASN A 725 -13.14 -0.09 6.78
N MET A 726 -13.86 -0.55 7.81
CA MET A 726 -14.76 -1.71 7.79
C MET A 726 -16.12 -1.40 8.47
N PRO A 727 -16.86 -0.38 8.03
CA PRO A 727 -18.09 0.06 8.69
C PRO A 727 -19.17 -1.01 8.81
N PHE A 728 -19.21 -1.97 7.90
CA PHE A 728 -20.18 -3.08 7.86
C PHE A 728 -20.01 -4.09 9.01
N PHE A 729 -18.99 -3.93 9.87
CA PHE A 729 -18.91 -4.64 11.14
C PHE A 729 -19.91 -4.11 12.18
N ILE A 730 -20.33 -2.85 11.99
CA ILE A 730 -21.25 -2.13 12.87
C ILE A 730 -22.62 -2.03 12.19
N PRO A 731 -23.72 -2.29 12.91
CA PRO A 731 -25.07 -2.16 12.36
C PRO A 731 -25.33 -0.79 11.73
N PHE A 732 -26.06 -0.78 10.62
CA PHE A 732 -26.38 0.45 9.88
C PHE A 732 -27.08 1.51 10.75
N THR A 733 -28.03 1.09 11.58
CA THR A 733 -28.76 1.97 12.51
C THR A 733 -27.82 2.65 13.50
N THR A 734 -26.86 1.92 14.08
CA THR A 734 -25.84 2.47 14.98
C THR A 734 -24.95 3.48 14.26
N ARG A 735 -24.52 3.20 13.02
CA ARG A 735 -23.73 4.14 12.21
C ARG A 735 -24.49 5.43 11.89
N VAL A 736 -25.80 5.36 11.63
CA VAL A 736 -26.63 6.56 11.43
C VAL A 736 -26.79 7.37 12.71
N GLN A 737 -26.90 6.72 13.87
CA GLN A 737 -26.91 7.43 15.16
C GLN A 737 -25.56 8.15 15.40
N ILE A 738 -24.43 7.50 15.12
CA ILE A 738 -23.09 8.11 15.21
C ILE A 738 -22.99 9.32 14.27
N PHE A 739 -23.42 9.18 13.01
CA PHE A 739 -23.46 10.28 12.05
C PHE A 739 -24.28 11.47 12.56
N ARG A 740 -25.47 11.22 13.10
CA ARG A 740 -26.33 12.29 13.66
C ARG A 740 -25.71 12.96 14.87
N GLU A 741 -25.02 12.20 15.71
CA GLU A 741 -24.30 12.73 16.87
C GLU A 741 -23.10 13.60 16.45
N PHE A 742 -22.33 13.18 15.44
CA PHE A 742 -21.27 14.01 14.86
C PHE A 742 -21.79 15.34 14.32
N VAL A 743 -22.87 15.30 13.53
CA VAL A 743 -23.55 16.51 13.03
C VAL A 743 -24.05 17.39 14.18
N ARG A 744 -24.66 16.80 15.22
CA ARG A 744 -25.16 17.53 16.39
C ARG A 744 -24.04 18.26 17.12
N ARG A 745 -22.87 17.63 17.30
CA ARG A 745 -21.71 18.26 17.94
C ARG A 745 -21.08 19.34 17.07
N ASP A 746 -21.03 19.15 15.77
CA ASP A 746 -20.60 20.21 14.84
C ASP A 746 -21.53 21.43 14.90
N LYS A 747 -22.85 21.21 14.91
CA LYS A 747 -23.84 22.28 15.14
C LYS A 747 -23.60 22.99 16.47
N PHE A 748 -23.38 22.23 17.54
CA PHE A 748 -23.14 22.78 18.88
C PHE A 748 -21.88 23.67 18.91
N ARG A 749 -20.77 23.23 18.29
CA ARG A 749 -19.52 24.01 18.20
C ARG A 749 -19.72 25.30 17.40
N ARG A 750 -20.34 25.23 16.21
CA ARG A 750 -20.51 26.39 15.33
C ARG A 750 -21.56 27.39 15.82
N ARG A 751 -22.61 26.93 16.51
CA ARG A 751 -23.74 27.75 16.95
C ARG A 751 -23.64 28.20 18.42
N ASN A 752 -22.43 28.26 18.97
CA ASN A 752 -22.17 28.67 20.37
C ASN A 752 -23.10 27.96 21.38
N GLY A 753 -23.27 26.65 21.23
CA GLY A 753 -24.09 25.81 22.11
C GLY A 753 -25.58 25.69 21.74
N HIS A 754 -26.07 26.43 20.74
CA HIS A 754 -27.48 26.42 20.34
C HIS A 754 -27.72 25.48 19.14
N VAL A 755 -28.18 24.25 19.41
CA VAL A 755 -28.50 23.28 18.33
C VAL A 755 -29.79 23.68 17.59
N ASP A 756 -30.79 24.18 18.33
CA ASP A 756 -32.06 24.62 17.79
C ASP A 756 -31.90 25.92 16.97
N PRO A 757 -32.33 25.95 15.70
CA PRO A 757 -32.20 27.12 14.83
C PRO A 757 -32.88 28.38 15.37
N GLU A 758 -34.03 28.26 16.05
CA GLU A 758 -34.79 29.39 16.59
C GLU A 758 -34.13 29.95 17.84
N LEU A 759 -33.66 29.08 18.74
CA LEU A 759 -32.92 29.54 19.93
C LEU A 759 -31.61 30.23 19.54
N TRP A 760 -30.91 29.70 18.53
CA TRP A 760 -29.73 30.36 17.96
C TRP A 760 -30.11 31.73 17.38
N ARG A 761 -31.21 31.81 16.62
CA ARG A 761 -31.67 33.07 16.02
C ARG A 761 -32.02 34.10 17.09
N ILE A 762 -32.73 33.71 18.14
CA ILE A 762 -33.05 34.58 19.29
C ILE A 762 -31.75 35.05 19.97
N HIS A 763 -30.76 34.17 20.13
CA HIS A 763 -29.46 34.53 20.68
C HIS A 763 -28.72 35.54 19.80
N VAL A 764 -28.69 35.35 18.48
CA VAL A 764 -28.09 36.29 17.50
C VAL A 764 -28.88 37.60 17.39
N ILE A 765 -30.19 37.59 17.69
CA ILE A 765 -31.01 38.81 17.75
C ILE A 765 -30.76 39.60 19.03
N ASN A 766 -30.60 38.91 20.16
CA ASN A 766 -30.47 39.52 21.47
C ASN A 766 -29.01 39.84 21.87
N GLY A 767 -28.03 39.23 21.22
CA GLY A 767 -26.60 39.47 21.46
C GLY A 767 -26.11 40.77 20.82
N MET A 768 -25.68 41.73 21.64
CA MET A 768 -24.82 42.84 21.22
C MET A 768 -23.36 42.36 21.20
N ASP A 769 -22.93 41.65 20.16
CA ASP A 769 -21.50 41.38 19.96
C ASP A 769 -21.06 41.77 18.54
N ILE A 770 -20.05 42.64 18.49
CA ILE A 770 -19.52 43.37 17.34
C ILE A 770 -18.42 42.52 16.69
N ASN A 771 -18.79 41.34 16.17
CA ASN A 771 -17.91 40.59 15.31
C ASN A 771 -18.71 40.12 14.08
N ASP A 772 -18.45 40.74 12.94
CA ASP A 772 -19.19 40.65 11.65
C ASP A 772 -19.28 39.24 11.02
N ASN A 773 -18.78 38.18 11.69
CA ASN A 773 -18.71 36.82 11.15
C ASN A 773 -19.85 35.88 11.56
N ILE A 774 -20.69 36.21 12.54
CA ILE A 774 -21.90 35.41 12.86
C ILE A 774 -23.06 36.00 12.06
N GLY A 775 -23.06 35.72 10.75
CA GLY A 775 -23.91 36.39 9.77
C GLY A 775 -25.37 35.97 9.86
N ARG A 776 -26.29 36.93 9.93
CA ARG A 776 -27.69 36.70 9.57
C ARG A 776 -27.74 36.44 8.06
N HIS A 777 -27.75 35.17 7.66
CA HIS A 777 -27.75 34.79 6.24
C HIS A 777 -29.17 34.87 5.67
N THR A 778 -29.53 35.99 5.07
CA THR A 778 -30.84 36.21 4.45
C THR A 778 -30.74 36.16 2.93
N ALA A 779 -31.66 35.45 2.25
CA ALA A 779 -31.79 35.50 0.80
C ALA A 779 -33.23 35.72 0.34
N THR A 780 -33.35 36.43 -0.80
CA THR A 780 -34.61 36.64 -1.51
C THR A 780 -34.61 35.81 -2.78
N ILE A 781 -35.54 34.86 -2.90
CA ILE A 781 -35.51 33.82 -3.95
C ILE A 781 -36.78 33.93 -4.80
N LYS A 782 -36.62 34.05 -6.12
CA LYS A 782 -37.75 34.08 -7.05
C LYS A 782 -38.19 32.69 -7.44
N ARG A 783 -39.52 32.47 -7.48
CA ARG A 783 -40.10 31.23 -8.00
C ARG A 783 -39.75 31.04 -9.48
N GLY A 784 -39.30 29.84 -9.84
CA GLY A 784 -38.83 29.49 -11.19
C GLY A 784 -37.36 29.85 -11.48
N ASN A 785 -36.65 30.51 -10.55
CA ASN A 785 -35.20 30.80 -10.66
C ASN A 785 -34.44 30.47 -9.37
N GLU A 786 -34.94 29.49 -8.61
CA GLU A 786 -34.51 29.21 -7.25
C GLU A 786 -33.02 28.88 -7.15
N PHE A 787 -32.49 28.05 -8.04
CA PHE A 787 -31.10 27.59 -8.04
C PHE A 787 -30.11 28.72 -8.35
N LEU A 788 -30.39 29.54 -9.37
CA LEU A 788 -29.49 30.63 -9.75
C LEU A 788 -29.52 31.77 -8.72
N ASP A 789 -30.71 32.12 -8.20
CA ASP A 789 -30.83 33.13 -7.14
C ASP A 789 -30.14 32.66 -5.85
N ALA A 790 -30.27 31.37 -5.52
CA ALA A 790 -29.59 30.74 -4.38
C ALA A 790 -28.06 30.76 -4.56
N PHE A 791 -27.58 30.41 -5.75
CA PHE A 791 -26.15 30.41 -6.07
C PHE A 791 -25.56 31.81 -5.90
N GLN A 792 -26.19 32.83 -6.47
CA GLN A 792 -25.72 34.21 -6.39
C GLN A 792 -25.63 34.75 -4.96
N GLN A 793 -26.54 34.30 -4.07
CA GLN A 793 -26.62 34.82 -2.70
C GLN A 793 -25.82 34.00 -1.68
N PHE A 794 -25.69 32.69 -1.89
CA PHE A 794 -25.12 31.79 -0.88
C PHE A 794 -23.82 31.09 -1.28
N TYR A 795 -23.37 31.20 -2.53
CA TYR A 795 -22.13 30.54 -2.94
C TYR A 795 -20.91 31.04 -2.15
N ASP A 796 -20.82 32.34 -1.89
CA ASP A 796 -19.66 32.93 -1.20
C ASP A 796 -19.63 32.62 0.31
N LEU A 797 -20.73 32.11 0.89
CA LEU A 797 -20.78 31.72 2.30
C LEU A 797 -19.85 30.55 2.65
N GLY A 798 -19.49 29.71 1.67
CA GLY A 798 -18.64 28.55 1.94
C GLY A 798 -19.24 27.63 3.00
N GLU A 799 -18.48 27.38 4.07
CA GLU A 799 -18.95 26.61 5.24
C GLU A 799 -19.97 27.35 6.12
N GLY A 800 -20.10 28.68 5.98
CA GLY A 800 -21.12 29.48 6.66
C GLY A 800 -22.54 29.01 6.36
N LEU A 801 -22.74 28.28 5.25
CA LEU A 801 -24.02 27.63 4.93
C LEU A 801 -24.46 26.60 5.99
N LYS A 802 -23.57 26.12 6.88
CA LYS A 802 -23.93 25.24 8.02
C LYS A 802 -24.79 25.97 9.06
N GLU A 803 -24.70 27.29 9.12
CA GLU A 803 -25.52 28.13 10.00
C GLU A 803 -26.99 28.18 9.52
N PRO A 804 -27.94 28.55 10.39
CA PRO A 804 -29.33 28.76 9.98
C PRO A 804 -29.42 29.88 8.91
N ILE A 805 -30.16 29.61 7.83
CA ILE A 805 -30.43 30.57 6.74
C ILE A 805 -31.90 30.98 6.74
N GLN A 806 -32.16 32.24 6.41
CA GLN A 806 -33.49 32.82 6.29
C GLN A 806 -33.83 33.07 4.82
N ILE A 807 -34.96 32.54 4.37
CA ILE A 807 -35.39 32.62 2.98
C ILE A 807 -36.68 33.42 2.87
N THR A 808 -36.72 34.32 1.90
CA THR A 808 -37.93 35.04 1.49
C THR A 808 -38.26 34.70 0.05
N PHE A 809 -39.39 34.04 -0.18
CA PHE A 809 -39.86 33.77 -1.54
C PHE A 809 -40.56 34.98 -2.14
N VAL A 810 -40.34 35.17 -3.44
CA VAL A 810 -40.93 36.23 -4.24
C VAL A 810 -41.55 35.59 -5.48
N ASP A 811 -42.77 36.00 -5.81
CA ASP A 811 -43.47 35.54 -7.00
C ASP A 811 -42.85 36.10 -8.30
N GLN A 812 -43.41 35.69 -9.45
CA GLN A 812 -42.96 36.18 -10.76
C GLN A 812 -43.16 37.69 -10.98
N PHE A 813 -43.98 38.34 -10.14
CA PHE A 813 -44.31 39.77 -10.20
C PHE A 813 -43.53 40.61 -9.17
N GLY A 814 -42.63 40.00 -8.39
CA GLY A 814 -41.83 40.71 -7.39
C GLY A 814 -42.52 40.90 -6.04
N GLN A 815 -43.68 40.28 -5.81
CA GLN A 815 -44.38 40.36 -4.53
C GLN A 815 -43.87 39.30 -3.56
N GLN A 816 -43.67 39.72 -2.30
CA GLN A 816 -43.23 38.85 -1.23
C GLN A 816 -44.35 37.87 -0.85
N GLU A 817 -44.03 36.57 -0.88
CA GLU A 817 -44.94 35.54 -0.39
C GLU A 817 -45.02 35.58 1.13
N ALA A 818 -46.22 35.43 1.69
CA ALA A 818 -46.44 35.42 3.13
C ALA A 818 -45.90 34.11 3.73
N GLY A 819 -44.74 34.15 4.37
CA GLY A 819 -44.12 33.01 5.05
C GLY A 819 -43.51 33.39 6.40
N ILE A 820 -43.81 32.61 7.44
CA ILE A 820 -43.15 32.73 8.75
C ILE A 820 -41.98 31.73 8.76
N ASP A 821 -40.77 32.25 8.94
CA ASP A 821 -39.52 31.47 8.88
C ASP A 821 -39.29 30.64 10.17
N GLY A 822 -40.16 29.68 10.46
CA GLY A 822 -40.01 28.71 11.55
C GLY A 822 -39.22 27.45 11.16
N GLY A 823 -38.32 27.54 10.16
CA GLY A 823 -37.57 26.40 9.60
C GLY A 823 -38.26 25.67 8.44
N GLY A 824 -39.56 25.87 8.25
CA GLY A 824 -40.28 25.26 7.14
C GLY A 824 -39.96 25.88 5.78
N VAL A 825 -39.75 27.20 5.71
CA VAL A 825 -39.40 27.90 4.47
C VAL A 825 -38.02 27.46 3.98
N THR A 826 -37.06 27.26 4.89
CA THR A 826 -35.73 26.71 4.59
C THR A 826 -35.82 25.31 3.98
N LYS A 827 -36.68 24.43 4.52
CA LYS A 827 -36.89 23.09 3.98
C LYS A 827 -37.43 23.15 2.56
N GLU A 828 -38.46 23.96 2.34
CA GLU A 828 -39.06 24.15 1.02
C GLU A 828 -38.03 24.65 0.01
N PHE A 829 -37.25 25.67 0.38
CA PHE A 829 -36.15 26.20 -0.41
C PHE A 829 -35.13 25.12 -0.81
N LEU A 830 -34.64 24.32 0.13
CA LEU A 830 -33.67 23.27 -0.19
C LEU A 830 -34.27 22.22 -1.14
N THR A 831 -35.54 21.87 -0.96
CA THR A 831 -36.24 20.93 -1.86
C THR A 831 -36.52 21.51 -3.24
N SER A 832 -36.84 22.80 -3.36
CA SER A 832 -37.09 23.44 -4.66
C SER A 832 -35.80 23.66 -5.45
N VAL A 833 -34.73 24.11 -4.79
CA VAL A 833 -33.40 24.28 -5.39
C VAL A 833 -32.87 22.96 -5.93
N THR A 834 -32.99 21.88 -5.15
CA THR A 834 -32.58 20.54 -5.61
C THR A 834 -33.45 20.05 -6.76
N SER A 835 -34.77 20.16 -6.66
CA SER A 835 -35.67 19.76 -7.75
C SER A 835 -35.36 20.51 -9.05
N GLN A 836 -35.14 21.83 -8.99
CA GLN A 836 -34.84 22.62 -10.18
C GLN A 836 -33.48 22.23 -10.79
N ALA A 837 -32.44 22.04 -9.96
CA ALA A 837 -31.10 21.72 -10.42
C ALA A 837 -30.98 20.36 -11.13
N PHE A 838 -31.87 19.41 -10.80
CA PHE A 838 -31.90 18.08 -11.42
C PHE A 838 -32.94 17.93 -12.53
N THR A 839 -33.82 18.92 -12.73
CA THR A 839 -34.80 18.88 -13.82
C THR A 839 -34.10 19.24 -15.14
N PRO A 840 -34.29 18.45 -16.22
CA PRO A 840 -33.73 18.77 -17.52
C PRO A 840 -34.20 20.14 -18.04
N THR A 841 -33.28 20.90 -18.62
CA THR A 841 -33.53 22.24 -19.18
C THR A 841 -33.39 22.25 -20.70
N GLU A 842 -33.87 23.31 -21.36
CA GLU A 842 -33.62 23.50 -22.80
C GLU A 842 -32.16 23.88 -23.12
N GLU A 843 -31.37 24.18 -22.08
CA GLU A 843 -29.94 24.50 -22.17
C GLU A 843 -29.07 23.27 -21.88
N GLN A 844 -27.92 23.49 -21.26
CA GLN A 844 -26.97 22.44 -20.92
C GLN A 844 -27.25 21.88 -19.52
N ASP A 845 -27.61 20.60 -19.46
CA ASP A 845 -27.89 19.91 -18.20
C ASP A 845 -26.61 19.62 -17.38
N LEU A 846 -26.74 19.71 -16.05
CA LEU A 846 -25.69 19.36 -15.09
C LEU A 846 -25.72 17.85 -14.74
N PHE A 847 -26.89 17.22 -14.79
CA PHE A 847 -27.06 15.81 -14.44
C PHE A 847 -27.77 15.07 -15.57
N ALA A 848 -27.48 13.78 -15.67
CA ALA A 848 -28.14 12.87 -16.57
C ALA A 848 -28.87 11.78 -15.77
N GLU A 849 -29.94 11.26 -16.35
CA GLU A 849 -30.68 10.10 -15.85
C GLU A 849 -30.31 8.86 -16.66
N ASN A 850 -30.16 7.72 -15.99
CA ASN A 850 -30.11 6.41 -16.67
C ASN A 850 -31.52 5.85 -16.95
N GLU A 851 -31.62 4.66 -17.53
CA GLU A 851 -32.90 4.00 -17.84
C GLU A 851 -33.78 3.75 -16.60
N GLN A 852 -33.19 3.71 -15.40
CA GLN A 852 -33.88 3.54 -14.13
C GLN A 852 -34.20 4.87 -13.44
N HIS A 853 -34.06 6.01 -14.13
CA HIS A 853 -34.23 7.36 -13.58
C HIS A 853 -33.32 7.68 -12.38
N LEU A 854 -32.12 7.10 -12.36
CA LEU A 854 -31.09 7.41 -11.38
C LEU A 854 -30.16 8.50 -11.90
N LEU A 855 -29.92 9.50 -11.07
CA LEU A 855 -29.17 10.69 -11.42
C LEU A 855 -27.66 10.52 -11.21
N TYR A 856 -26.86 11.06 -12.12
CA TYR A 856 -25.42 11.18 -12.00
C TYR A 856 -24.92 12.42 -12.77
N PRO A 857 -23.74 12.99 -12.43
CA PRO A 857 -23.22 14.17 -13.13
C PRO A 857 -23.06 13.87 -14.62
N TYR A 858 -23.56 14.76 -15.48
CA TYR A 858 -23.51 14.54 -16.92
C TYR A 858 -22.04 14.45 -17.38
N PRO A 859 -21.57 13.30 -17.92
CA PRO A 859 -20.13 13.06 -18.10
C PRO A 859 -19.45 14.01 -19.10
N ALA A 860 -20.16 14.42 -20.15
CA ALA A 860 -19.62 15.25 -21.21
C ALA A 860 -19.78 16.76 -20.97
N ALA A 861 -20.45 17.18 -19.88
CA ALA A 861 -20.89 18.56 -19.65
C ALA A 861 -19.77 19.61 -19.83
N ILE A 862 -18.66 19.44 -19.10
CA ILE A 862 -17.54 20.39 -19.16
C ILE A 862 -16.89 20.40 -20.56
N GLU A 863 -16.85 19.25 -21.23
CA GLU A 863 -16.22 19.11 -22.54
C GLU A 863 -17.04 19.76 -23.64
N GLU A 864 -18.36 19.55 -23.62
CA GLU A 864 -19.31 20.24 -24.50
C GLU A 864 -19.22 21.75 -24.30
N LYS A 865 -19.17 22.24 -23.05
CA LYS A 865 -19.00 23.68 -22.78
C LYS A 865 -17.69 24.22 -23.36
N LYS A 866 -16.58 23.50 -23.19
CA LYS A 866 -15.29 23.86 -23.81
C LYS A 866 -15.38 23.90 -25.34
N MET A 867 -16.08 22.94 -25.95
CA MET A 867 -16.25 22.88 -27.41
C MET A 867 -17.08 24.05 -27.93
N ILE A 868 -18.21 24.35 -27.28
CA ILE A 868 -19.08 25.48 -27.63
C ILE A 868 -18.30 26.79 -27.61
N LEU A 869 -17.52 27.02 -26.54
CA LEU A 869 -16.69 28.22 -26.41
C LEU A 869 -15.59 28.28 -27.50
N LYS A 870 -14.98 27.16 -27.85
CA LYS A 870 -14.00 27.09 -28.96
C LYS A 870 -14.63 27.37 -30.32
N GLU A 871 -15.83 26.87 -30.59
CA GLU A 871 -16.56 27.17 -31.84
C GLU A 871 -16.95 28.65 -31.93
N SER A 872 -17.15 29.33 -30.80
CA SER A 872 -17.31 30.80 -30.76
C SER A 872 -16.00 31.59 -30.94
N GLY A 873 -14.85 30.93 -31.14
CA GLY A 873 -13.55 31.56 -31.42
C GLY A 873 -12.71 31.90 -30.18
N LEU A 874 -13.06 31.39 -29.00
CA LEU A 874 -12.31 31.61 -27.76
C LEU A 874 -11.23 30.54 -27.56
N ASP A 875 -10.03 30.95 -27.14
CA ASP A 875 -8.93 30.04 -26.79
C ASP A 875 -8.98 29.62 -25.31
N ASP A 876 -8.31 28.52 -24.97
CA ASP A 876 -8.20 27.99 -23.60
C ASP A 876 -7.57 28.99 -22.62
N ASN A 877 -6.78 29.94 -23.11
CA ASN A 877 -6.15 30.98 -22.31
C ASN A 877 -7.04 32.20 -22.05
N ASP A 878 -8.15 32.35 -22.77
CA ASP A 878 -9.04 33.49 -22.66
C ASP A 878 -9.65 33.60 -21.25
N PRO A 879 -9.63 34.78 -20.60
CA PRO A 879 -10.23 34.97 -19.27
C PRO A 879 -11.71 34.61 -19.21
N TYR A 880 -12.49 34.91 -20.24
CA TYR A 880 -13.92 34.57 -20.32
C TYR A 880 -14.12 33.06 -20.45
N PHE A 881 -13.29 32.38 -21.26
CA PHE A 881 -13.29 30.92 -21.35
C PHE A 881 -13.07 30.28 -19.98
N LYS A 882 -12.00 30.68 -19.28
CA LYS A 882 -11.68 30.19 -17.94
C LYS A 882 -12.80 30.50 -16.94
N HIS A 883 -13.39 31.70 -17.01
CA HIS A 883 -14.49 32.11 -16.16
C HIS A 883 -15.74 31.25 -16.37
N GLN A 884 -16.14 30.97 -17.61
CA GLN A 884 -17.31 30.13 -17.92
C GLN A 884 -17.15 28.69 -17.42
N ILE A 885 -15.96 28.09 -17.60
CA ILE A 885 -15.67 26.75 -17.07
C ILE A 885 -15.65 26.77 -15.55
N LYS A 886 -15.05 27.79 -14.94
CA LYS A 886 -15.05 27.96 -13.48
C LYS A 886 -16.48 28.06 -12.95
N LEU A 887 -17.33 28.92 -13.53
CA LEU A 887 -18.72 29.10 -13.13
C LEU A 887 -19.51 27.79 -13.16
N MET A 888 -19.34 27.00 -14.21
CA MET A 888 -20.00 25.70 -14.31
C MET A 888 -19.54 24.72 -13.21
N LEU A 889 -18.25 24.69 -12.88
CA LEU A 889 -17.73 23.90 -11.76
C LEU A 889 -18.25 24.43 -10.41
N GLN A 890 -18.40 25.75 -10.26
CA GLN A 890 -18.98 26.36 -9.06
C GLN A 890 -20.45 25.98 -8.88
N HIS A 891 -21.23 25.80 -9.96
CA HIS A 891 -22.60 25.27 -9.87
C HIS A 891 -22.63 23.84 -9.33
N TYR A 892 -21.73 22.95 -9.80
CA TYR A 892 -21.59 21.60 -9.23
C TYR A 892 -21.19 21.64 -7.75
N GLU A 893 -20.21 22.48 -7.40
CA GLU A 893 -19.78 22.69 -6.01
C GLU A 893 -20.94 23.19 -5.14
N PHE A 894 -21.71 24.17 -5.61
CA PHE A 894 -22.86 24.68 -4.88
C PHE A 894 -23.92 23.60 -4.67
N LEU A 895 -24.25 22.82 -5.70
CA LEU A 895 -25.22 21.75 -5.58
C LEU A 895 -24.77 20.67 -4.58
N GLY A 896 -23.47 20.35 -4.56
CA GLY A 896 -22.86 19.51 -3.53
C GLY A 896 -23.08 20.08 -2.13
N ARG A 897 -22.93 21.40 -1.95
CA ARG A 897 -23.22 22.07 -0.67
C ARG A 897 -24.70 22.03 -0.30
N VAL A 898 -25.61 22.21 -1.25
CA VAL A 898 -27.07 22.15 -0.99
C VAL A 898 -27.47 20.75 -0.53
N ILE A 899 -26.98 19.70 -1.19
CA ILE A 899 -27.20 18.31 -0.76
C ILE A 899 -26.57 18.04 0.61
N GLY A 900 -25.34 18.52 0.83
CA GLY A 900 -24.68 18.44 2.13
C GLY A 900 -25.45 19.17 3.24
N LYS A 901 -26.06 20.32 2.94
CA LYS A 901 -26.93 21.07 3.85
C LYS A 901 -28.18 20.27 4.20
N CYS A 902 -28.81 19.58 3.23
CA CYS A 902 -29.94 18.70 3.49
C CYS A 902 -29.55 17.57 4.47
N LEU A 903 -28.42 16.90 4.23
CA LEU A 903 -27.89 15.87 5.12
C LEU A 903 -27.60 16.41 6.53
N TYR A 904 -26.99 17.61 6.62
CA TYR A 904 -26.65 18.30 7.86
C TYR A 904 -27.88 18.69 8.68
N GLU A 905 -28.95 19.16 8.03
CA GLU A 905 -30.21 19.51 8.70
C GLU A 905 -31.12 18.30 8.94
N GLY A 906 -30.84 17.15 8.32
CA GLY A 906 -31.69 15.96 8.42
C GLY A 906 -32.95 16.03 7.56
N ILE A 907 -32.90 16.82 6.49
CA ILE A 907 -33.97 16.99 5.51
C ILE A 907 -33.79 15.93 4.41
N LEU A 908 -34.83 15.13 4.19
CA LEU A 908 -34.85 14.13 3.12
C LEU A 908 -35.15 14.81 1.78
N VAL A 909 -34.44 14.38 0.73
CA VAL A 909 -34.58 14.88 -0.64
C VAL A 909 -35.14 13.76 -1.52
N ASP A 910 -36.19 14.05 -2.30
CA ASP A 910 -36.81 13.08 -3.23
C ASP A 910 -35.98 12.92 -4.51
N VAL A 911 -34.73 12.46 -4.36
CA VAL A 911 -33.76 12.25 -5.44
C VAL A 911 -33.11 10.88 -5.28
N ASN A 912 -33.00 10.13 -6.38
CA ASN A 912 -32.25 8.87 -6.43
C ASN A 912 -31.01 9.05 -7.29
N PHE A 913 -29.85 8.77 -6.72
CA PHE A 913 -28.58 8.80 -7.43
C PHE A 913 -28.19 7.40 -7.89
N ALA A 914 -27.43 7.33 -8.98
CA ALA A 914 -26.83 6.06 -9.41
C ALA A 914 -25.84 5.56 -8.34
N GLY A 915 -25.85 4.26 -8.07
CA GLY A 915 -25.02 3.59 -7.08
C GLY A 915 -23.53 3.85 -7.28
N PHE A 916 -23.05 3.79 -8.53
CA PHE A 916 -21.66 4.10 -8.85
C PHE A 916 -21.26 5.54 -8.50
N PHE A 917 -22.19 6.50 -8.55
CA PHE A 917 -21.92 7.89 -8.15
C PHE A 917 -21.87 8.02 -6.62
N LEU A 918 -22.77 7.35 -5.89
CA LEU A 918 -22.77 7.30 -4.43
C LEU A 918 -21.53 6.61 -3.86
N LEU A 919 -20.99 5.58 -4.53
CA LEU A 919 -19.71 4.96 -4.14
C LEU A 919 -18.57 5.99 -4.10
N LYS A 920 -18.57 6.97 -5.02
CA LYS A 920 -17.56 8.02 -5.01
C LYS A 920 -17.62 8.85 -3.73
N TRP A 921 -18.81 9.10 -3.18
CA TRP A 921 -19.00 9.90 -1.95
C TRP A 921 -18.37 9.19 -0.75
N ALA A 922 -18.62 7.88 -0.60
CA ALA A 922 -18.06 7.05 0.46
C ALA A 922 -16.52 6.95 0.40
N LEU A 923 -15.95 7.07 -0.81
CA LEU A 923 -14.52 6.90 -1.07
C LEU A 923 -13.78 8.24 -1.23
N THR A 924 -14.43 9.39 -1.02
CA THR A 924 -13.81 10.73 -1.17
C THR A 924 -12.83 11.08 -0.03
N GLY A 925 -12.88 10.37 1.11
CA GLY A 925 -12.17 10.75 2.34
C GLY A 925 -10.68 10.42 2.39
N GLY A 926 -9.88 11.09 1.56
CA GLY A 926 -8.43 10.98 1.46
C GLY A 926 -7.64 11.01 2.79
N ASP A 927 -6.42 10.50 2.70
CA ASP A 927 -5.34 10.35 3.70
C ASP A 927 -5.58 9.50 4.96
N GLY A 928 -6.78 9.38 5.52
CA GLY A 928 -7.04 8.52 6.69
C GLY A 928 -7.21 7.02 6.36
N GLN A 929 -7.78 6.72 5.19
CA GLN A 929 -7.97 5.34 4.71
C GLN A 929 -6.65 4.74 4.21
N ALA A 930 -6.58 3.40 4.13
CA ALA A 930 -5.39 2.72 3.58
C ALA A 930 -4.95 3.39 2.27
N SER A 931 -3.72 3.90 2.23
CA SER A 931 -3.21 4.88 1.25
C SER A 931 -3.30 4.43 -0.22
N ASN A 932 -3.46 3.13 -0.46
CA ASN A 932 -3.57 2.54 -1.80
C ASN A 932 -5.03 2.30 -2.26
N GLU A 933 -6.02 2.65 -1.44
CA GLU A 933 -7.45 2.33 -1.68
C GLU A 933 -8.43 3.49 -1.46
N SER A 934 -7.95 4.68 -1.14
CA SER A 934 -8.74 5.90 -0.92
C SER A 934 -9.38 6.47 -2.20
N GLY A 935 -9.53 5.68 -3.26
CA GLY A 935 -10.06 6.12 -4.55
C GLY A 935 -11.14 5.17 -5.06
N TYR A 936 -12.16 5.75 -5.70
CA TYR A 936 -13.18 5.00 -6.44
C TYR A 936 -12.53 4.08 -7.48
N ARG A 937 -12.80 2.78 -7.36
CA ARG A 937 -12.28 1.74 -8.26
C ARG A 937 -13.40 1.30 -9.19
N ALA A 938 -13.46 1.90 -10.38
CA ALA A 938 -14.46 1.57 -11.37
C ALA A 938 -14.51 0.06 -11.65
N ASN A 939 -15.72 -0.49 -11.67
CA ASN A 939 -16.00 -1.89 -11.94
C ASN A 939 -16.93 -2.00 -13.16
N VAL A 940 -16.89 -3.14 -13.83
CA VAL A 940 -17.77 -3.44 -14.96
C VAL A 940 -19.27 -3.40 -14.54
N ASN A 941 -19.62 -3.81 -13.32
CA ASN A 941 -21.03 -3.74 -12.87
C ASN A 941 -21.52 -2.30 -12.74
N ASP A 942 -20.65 -1.37 -12.36
CA ASP A 942 -20.99 0.06 -12.25
C ASP A 942 -21.29 0.64 -13.62
N LEU A 943 -20.57 0.15 -14.66
CA LEU A 943 -20.83 0.54 -16.03
C LEU A 943 -22.21 0.09 -16.49
N ARG A 944 -22.68 -1.09 -16.07
CA ARG A 944 -24.03 -1.58 -16.39
C ARG A 944 -25.12 -0.63 -15.88
N GLU A 945 -24.92 -0.02 -14.71
CA GLU A 945 -25.86 0.96 -14.15
C GLU A 945 -25.82 2.30 -14.89
N MET A 946 -24.67 2.67 -15.47
CA MET A 946 -24.54 3.89 -16.26
C MET A 946 -25.05 3.73 -17.71
N ASP A 947 -24.64 2.66 -18.38
CA ASP A 947 -24.90 2.35 -19.79
C ASP A 947 -24.93 0.83 -19.99
N GLU A 948 -26.15 0.26 -20.01
CA GLU A 948 -26.35 -1.19 -20.13
C GLU A 948 -25.92 -1.72 -21.50
N ASP A 949 -26.10 -0.95 -22.56
CA ASP A 949 -25.77 -1.36 -23.93
C ASP A 949 -24.26 -1.41 -24.16
N LEU A 950 -23.53 -0.41 -23.67
CA LEU A 950 -22.07 -0.45 -23.66
C LEU A 950 -21.56 -1.62 -22.82
N TYR A 951 -22.14 -1.87 -21.65
CA TYR A 951 -21.80 -3.04 -20.83
C TYR A 951 -22.01 -4.35 -21.63
N LYS A 952 -23.17 -4.54 -22.27
CA LYS A 952 -23.46 -5.72 -23.10
C LYS A 952 -22.43 -5.88 -24.22
N GLY A 953 -22.08 -4.81 -24.93
CA GLY A 953 -21.08 -4.82 -26.00
C GLY A 953 -19.69 -5.24 -25.49
N LEU A 954 -19.26 -4.70 -24.35
CA LEU A 954 -17.98 -5.09 -23.75
C LEU A 954 -17.99 -6.54 -23.23
N MET A 955 -19.12 -7.04 -22.72
CA MET A 955 -19.25 -8.45 -22.32
C MET A 955 -19.23 -9.40 -23.51
N GLN A 956 -19.78 -8.99 -24.66
CA GLN A 956 -19.63 -9.71 -25.92
C GLN A 956 -18.17 -9.75 -26.36
N LEU A 957 -17.46 -8.62 -26.32
CA LEU A 957 -16.02 -8.54 -26.65
C LEU A 957 -15.16 -9.42 -25.72
N LYS A 958 -15.47 -9.38 -24.41
CA LYS A 958 -14.80 -10.18 -23.38
C LYS A 958 -14.91 -11.68 -23.65
N ASN A 959 -16.10 -12.12 -24.03
CA ASN A 959 -16.44 -13.53 -24.20
C ASN A 959 -16.38 -14.01 -25.66
N TYR A 960 -15.95 -13.16 -26.59
CA TYR A 960 -15.85 -13.50 -28.00
C TYR A 960 -14.85 -14.67 -28.22
N PRO A 961 -15.27 -15.78 -28.85
CA PRO A 961 -14.42 -16.96 -29.04
C PRO A 961 -13.49 -16.86 -30.26
N GLY A 962 -13.77 -15.95 -31.19
CA GLY A 962 -12.97 -15.74 -32.41
C GLY A 962 -11.78 -14.81 -32.21
N ASP A 963 -11.27 -14.25 -33.31
CA ASP A 963 -10.21 -13.25 -33.24
C ASP A 963 -10.77 -11.86 -32.96
N VAL A 964 -10.41 -11.26 -31.84
CA VAL A 964 -10.90 -9.91 -31.46
C VAL A 964 -10.47 -8.84 -32.47
N GLU A 965 -9.41 -9.09 -33.23
CA GLU A 965 -8.98 -8.21 -34.32
C GLU A 965 -10.04 -8.10 -35.44
N ASP A 966 -10.99 -9.04 -35.53
CA ASP A 966 -12.15 -8.98 -36.45
C ASP A 966 -13.00 -7.71 -36.22
N PHE A 967 -13.00 -7.16 -35.01
CA PHE A 967 -13.74 -5.93 -34.68
C PHE A 967 -12.99 -4.65 -35.08
N ALA A 968 -11.74 -4.75 -35.54
CA ALA A 968 -10.88 -3.63 -35.94
C ALA A 968 -10.80 -2.50 -34.88
N LEU A 969 -10.87 -2.87 -33.60
CA LEU A 969 -10.78 -1.93 -32.49
C LEU A 969 -9.32 -1.54 -32.23
N ASN A 970 -9.11 -0.31 -31.82
CA ASN A 970 -7.85 0.19 -31.28
C ASN A 970 -8.08 0.76 -29.87
N PHE A 971 -7.03 1.17 -29.17
CA PHE A 971 -7.16 1.75 -27.82
C PHE A 971 -7.61 3.22 -27.87
N THR A 972 -8.75 3.46 -28.52
CA THR A 972 -9.40 4.77 -28.57
C THR A 972 -10.87 4.69 -28.15
N VAL A 973 -11.43 5.85 -27.80
CA VAL A 973 -12.86 6.04 -27.52
C VAL A 973 -13.35 7.24 -28.31
N SER A 974 -14.54 7.11 -28.90
CA SER A 974 -15.20 8.19 -29.63
C SER A 974 -16.39 8.70 -28.83
N ASP A 975 -16.39 9.99 -28.53
CA ASP A 975 -17.46 10.68 -27.83
C ASP A 975 -18.24 11.58 -28.79
N THR A 976 -19.56 11.52 -28.72
CA THR A 976 -20.44 12.42 -29.47
C THR A 976 -20.81 13.57 -28.55
N LEU A 977 -20.31 14.77 -28.87
CA LEU A 977 -20.49 15.97 -28.07
C LEU A 977 -21.44 16.94 -28.76
N THR A 978 -22.37 17.51 -28.00
CA THR A 978 -23.29 18.55 -28.48
C THR A 978 -22.57 19.90 -28.51
N THR A 979 -22.64 20.57 -29.66
CA THR A 979 -21.99 21.86 -29.94
C THR A 979 -23.00 23.01 -30.08
N ASP A 980 -24.28 22.69 -30.27
CA ASP A 980 -25.37 23.65 -30.29
C ASP A 980 -26.66 22.93 -29.85
N TYR A 981 -27.15 23.25 -28.65
CA TYR A 981 -28.38 22.64 -28.10
C TYR A 981 -29.64 23.10 -28.85
N THR A 982 -29.65 24.34 -29.37
CA THR A 982 -30.82 24.89 -30.09
C THR A 982 -31.03 24.20 -31.44
N ARG A 983 -29.92 23.87 -32.13
CA ARG A 983 -29.94 23.18 -33.43
C ARG A 983 -29.65 21.68 -33.33
N LYS A 984 -29.43 21.15 -32.12
CA LYS A 984 -29.02 19.77 -31.83
C LYS A 984 -27.82 19.31 -32.67
N LYS A 985 -26.85 20.20 -32.89
CA LYS A 985 -25.66 19.91 -33.69
C LYS A 985 -24.63 19.15 -32.84
N THR A 986 -24.18 17.99 -33.31
CA THR A 986 -23.19 17.16 -32.61
C THR A 986 -21.87 17.03 -33.36
N LYS A 987 -20.80 16.71 -32.63
CA LYS A 987 -19.44 16.48 -33.16
C LYS A 987 -18.82 15.26 -32.49
N VAL A 988 -18.23 14.38 -33.29
CA VAL A 988 -17.53 13.19 -32.78
C VAL A 988 -16.06 13.53 -32.51
N VAL A 989 -15.58 13.16 -31.32
CA VAL A 989 -14.22 13.42 -30.85
C VAL A 989 -13.60 12.10 -30.42
N THR A 990 -12.47 11.75 -31.03
CA THR A 990 -11.77 10.49 -30.72
C THR A 990 -10.56 10.75 -29.84
N ARG A 991 -10.37 9.91 -28.82
CA ARG A 991 -9.34 10.06 -27.78
C ARG A 991 -8.60 8.76 -27.56
N ASN A 992 -7.30 8.86 -27.31
CA ASN A 992 -6.48 7.72 -26.95
C ASN A 992 -6.72 7.32 -25.48
N LEU A 993 -7.02 6.04 -25.24
CA LEU A 993 -7.19 5.47 -23.90
C LEU A 993 -5.85 5.22 -23.19
N ILE A 994 -4.82 4.91 -23.97
CA ILE A 994 -3.42 4.73 -23.56
C ILE A 994 -2.51 5.55 -24.47
N PRO A 995 -1.24 5.81 -24.10
CA PRO A 995 -0.29 6.46 -24.98
C PRO A 995 -0.20 5.76 -26.34
N ASP A 996 -0.29 6.52 -27.43
CA ASP A 996 -0.31 6.02 -28.81
C ASP A 996 -1.44 5.01 -29.15
N GLY A 997 -2.55 5.06 -28.39
CA GLY A 997 -3.63 4.07 -28.49
C GLY A 997 -4.28 3.90 -29.88
N ALA A 998 -4.26 4.93 -30.73
CA ALA A 998 -4.76 4.86 -32.11
C ALA A 998 -4.01 3.85 -32.98
N ASN A 999 -2.72 3.61 -32.69
CA ASN A 999 -1.85 2.69 -33.43
C ASN A 999 -1.76 1.30 -32.80
N ILE A 1000 -2.42 1.08 -31.67
CA ILE A 1000 -2.38 -0.18 -30.92
C ILE A 1000 -3.70 -0.91 -31.15
N ALA A 1001 -3.66 -2.01 -31.90
CA ALA A 1001 -4.83 -2.86 -32.13
C ALA A 1001 -5.27 -3.59 -30.87
N VAL A 1002 -6.58 -3.76 -30.69
CA VAL A 1002 -7.15 -4.63 -29.67
C VAL A 1002 -7.10 -6.05 -30.18
N THR A 1003 -6.30 -6.86 -29.49
CA THR A 1003 -6.06 -8.26 -29.79
C THR A 1003 -6.70 -9.13 -28.72
N ASN A 1004 -6.79 -10.43 -29.00
CA ASN A 1004 -7.15 -11.41 -28.00
C ASN A 1004 -6.29 -11.32 -26.74
N ALA A 1005 -5.02 -10.88 -26.85
CA ALA A 1005 -4.07 -10.73 -25.75
C ALA A 1005 -4.36 -9.55 -24.80
N ASN A 1006 -4.86 -8.44 -25.34
CA ASN A 1006 -4.97 -7.16 -24.61
C ASN A 1006 -6.43 -6.69 -24.41
N ARG A 1007 -7.45 -7.41 -24.92
CA ARG A 1007 -8.87 -7.05 -24.79
C ARG A 1007 -9.36 -6.71 -23.39
N LEU A 1008 -8.86 -7.38 -22.34
CA LEU A 1008 -9.25 -7.09 -20.96
C LEU A 1008 -8.72 -5.72 -20.50
N ILE A 1009 -7.52 -5.33 -20.95
CA ILE A 1009 -6.97 -3.99 -20.72
C ILE A 1009 -7.83 -2.95 -21.44
N TYR A 1010 -8.24 -3.22 -22.68
CA TYR A 1010 -9.13 -2.33 -23.43
C TYR A 1010 -10.45 -2.10 -22.69
N ILE A 1011 -11.12 -3.18 -22.26
CA ILE A 1011 -12.37 -3.12 -21.48
C ILE A 1011 -12.15 -2.30 -20.20
N TRP A 1012 -11.10 -2.59 -19.44
CA TRP A 1012 -10.75 -1.85 -18.24
C TRP A 1012 -10.57 -0.35 -18.50
N ASN A 1013 -9.85 0.01 -19.56
CA ASN A 1013 -9.63 1.41 -19.90
C ASN A 1013 -10.91 2.13 -20.32
N ILE A 1014 -11.84 1.46 -21.02
CA ILE A 1014 -13.15 2.02 -21.34
C ILE A 1014 -13.95 2.27 -20.05
N VAL A 1015 -14.02 1.29 -19.15
CA VAL A 1015 -14.71 1.38 -17.85
C VAL A 1015 -14.14 2.54 -17.03
N GLN A 1016 -12.81 2.63 -16.91
CA GLN A 1016 -12.12 3.72 -16.22
C GLN A 1016 -12.36 5.08 -16.87
N TYR A 1017 -12.32 5.14 -18.20
CA TYR A 1017 -12.59 6.39 -18.92
C TYR A 1017 -14.00 6.89 -18.64
N ARG A 1018 -15.01 6.04 -18.84
CA ARG A 1018 -16.43 6.39 -18.71
C ARG A 1018 -16.83 6.76 -17.29
N LEU A 1019 -16.42 5.98 -16.29
CA LEU A 1019 -16.88 6.17 -14.92
C LEU A 1019 -16.02 7.13 -14.11
N ALA A 1020 -14.71 7.25 -14.40
CA ALA A 1020 -13.79 8.04 -13.59
C ALA A 1020 -13.22 9.26 -14.33
N LYS A 1021 -12.56 9.08 -15.47
CA LYS A 1021 -11.83 10.16 -16.16
C LYS A 1021 -12.74 11.19 -16.82
N GLN A 1022 -13.74 10.73 -17.57
CA GLN A 1022 -14.66 11.61 -18.31
C GLN A 1022 -15.43 12.55 -17.37
N PRO A 1023 -16.05 12.06 -16.27
CA PRO A 1023 -16.79 12.92 -15.35
C PRO A 1023 -15.94 13.59 -14.25
N GLU A 1024 -14.61 13.50 -14.30
CA GLU A 1024 -13.71 13.81 -13.18
C GLU A 1024 -13.91 15.23 -12.63
N LEU A 1025 -13.92 16.24 -13.50
CA LEU A 1025 -13.95 17.64 -13.09
C LEU A 1025 -15.26 18.01 -12.37
N GLN A 1026 -16.41 17.65 -12.95
CA GLN A 1026 -17.72 17.91 -12.34
C GLN A 1026 -17.95 17.06 -11.08
N THR A 1027 -17.54 15.80 -11.08
CA THR A 1027 -17.63 14.93 -9.91
C THR A 1027 -16.81 15.51 -8.75
N ARG A 1028 -15.57 15.91 -9.02
CA ARG A 1028 -14.68 16.49 -8.01
C ARG A 1028 -15.22 17.81 -7.47
N ALA A 1029 -15.78 18.67 -8.32
CA ALA A 1029 -16.40 19.92 -7.90
C ALA A 1029 -17.61 19.68 -6.98
N PHE A 1030 -18.51 18.77 -7.37
CA PHE A 1030 -19.65 18.39 -6.53
C PHE A 1030 -19.21 17.82 -5.17
N LEU A 1031 -18.27 16.87 -5.18
CA LEU A 1031 -17.76 16.25 -3.96
C LEU A 1031 -17.03 17.23 -3.06
N LYS A 1032 -16.32 18.22 -3.63
CA LYS A 1032 -15.73 19.33 -2.87
C LYS A 1032 -16.81 20.10 -2.11
N GLY A 1033 -17.91 20.47 -2.77
CA GLY A 1033 -19.02 21.16 -2.12
C GLY A 1033 -19.72 20.31 -1.06
N LEU A 1034 -19.88 19.01 -1.31
CA LEU A 1034 -20.42 18.08 -0.32
C LEU A 1034 -19.51 17.99 0.92
N SER A 1035 -18.20 17.87 0.70
CA SER A 1035 -17.18 17.74 1.74
C SER A 1035 -17.06 18.97 2.65
N SER A 1036 -17.35 20.17 2.13
CA SER A 1036 -17.39 21.39 2.96
C SER A 1036 -18.57 21.41 3.93
N MET A 1037 -19.61 20.61 3.68
CA MET A 1037 -20.80 20.52 4.53
C MET A 1037 -20.77 19.30 5.45
N ILE A 1038 -20.34 18.14 4.94
CA ILE A 1038 -20.27 16.88 5.66
C ILE A 1038 -18.86 16.31 5.50
N SER A 1039 -18.19 15.99 6.62
CA SER A 1039 -16.86 15.38 6.56
C SER A 1039 -16.89 14.08 5.73
N PRO A 1040 -15.97 13.91 4.76
CA PRO A 1040 -15.86 12.68 3.99
C PRO A 1040 -15.68 11.42 4.86
N THR A 1041 -15.03 11.54 6.03
CA THR A 1041 -14.84 10.41 6.96
C THR A 1041 -16.16 9.90 7.53
N TRP A 1042 -17.18 10.77 7.63
CA TRP A 1042 -18.51 10.39 8.09
C TRP A 1042 -19.31 9.67 6.99
N LEU A 1043 -19.17 10.09 5.72
CA LEU A 1043 -19.84 9.47 4.57
C LEU A 1043 -19.24 8.11 4.22
N SER A 1044 -17.92 8.00 4.20
CA SER A 1044 -17.17 7.06 5.04
C SER A 1044 -17.84 5.73 5.41
N MET A 1045 -18.73 5.90 6.39
CA MET A 1045 -19.33 4.82 7.12
C MET A 1045 -20.36 4.08 6.30
N PHE A 1046 -20.84 4.58 5.17
CA PHE A 1046 -22.02 4.05 4.48
C PHE A 1046 -21.70 3.54 3.07
N ASN A 1047 -22.33 2.44 2.66
CA ASN A 1047 -22.28 1.98 1.27
C ASN A 1047 -23.28 2.74 0.37
N GLN A 1048 -23.30 2.44 -0.94
CA GLN A 1048 -24.20 3.12 -1.90
C GLN A 1048 -25.69 3.09 -1.51
N SER A 1049 -26.22 1.93 -1.10
CA SER A 1049 -27.64 1.77 -0.74
C SER A 1049 -27.99 2.46 0.57
N GLU A 1050 -27.04 2.45 1.51
CA GLU A 1050 -27.16 3.11 2.81
C GLU A 1050 -27.11 4.63 2.68
N LEU A 1051 -26.21 5.16 1.83
CA LEU A 1051 -26.17 6.59 1.48
C LEU A 1051 -27.47 7.03 0.81
N GLN A 1052 -27.98 6.26 -0.15
CA GLN A 1052 -29.28 6.56 -0.77
C GLN A 1052 -30.41 6.60 0.26
N THR A 1053 -30.37 5.73 1.25
CA THR A 1053 -31.34 5.70 2.37
C THR A 1053 -31.17 6.92 3.29
N LEU A 1054 -29.94 7.39 3.50
CA LEU A 1054 -29.66 8.58 4.31
C LEU A 1054 -30.14 9.87 3.64
N ILE A 1055 -30.06 9.95 2.30
CA ILE A 1055 -30.48 11.10 1.50
C ILE A 1055 -32.01 11.11 1.30
N GLY A 1056 -32.56 9.98 0.83
CA GLY A 1056 -33.94 9.90 0.36
C GLY A 1056 -34.91 9.22 1.31
N GLY A 1057 -34.46 8.62 2.42
CA GLY A 1057 -35.30 7.84 3.32
C GLY A 1057 -35.43 6.36 2.91
N THR A 1058 -36.13 5.58 3.71
CA THR A 1058 -36.25 4.12 3.54
C THR A 1058 -37.17 3.73 2.40
N SER A 1059 -36.79 2.67 1.68
CA SER A 1059 -37.62 2.07 0.62
C SER A 1059 -38.65 1.07 1.16
N SER A 1060 -38.60 0.72 2.44
CA SER A 1060 -39.55 -0.16 3.12
C SER A 1060 -40.96 0.42 3.12
N SER A 1061 -41.98 -0.44 3.26
CA SER A 1061 -43.35 0.02 3.41
C SER A 1061 -43.50 0.94 4.62
N ILE A 1062 -44.40 1.92 4.53
CA ILE A 1062 -44.63 2.88 5.61
C ILE A 1062 -45.21 2.15 6.83
N ASP A 1063 -44.51 2.21 7.97
CA ASP A 1063 -45.03 1.77 9.26
C ASP A 1063 -46.05 2.80 9.78
N LEU A 1064 -47.34 2.50 9.57
CA LEU A 1064 -48.43 3.35 10.01
C LEU A 1064 -48.53 3.46 11.54
N ALA A 1065 -48.12 2.42 12.28
CA ALA A 1065 -48.18 2.44 13.73
C ALA A 1065 -47.12 3.40 14.30
N ASP A 1066 -45.92 3.40 13.71
CA ASP A 1066 -44.88 4.37 14.05
C ASP A 1066 -45.27 5.80 13.63
N LEU A 1067 -45.82 5.98 12.41
CA LEU A 1067 -46.29 7.28 11.95
C LEU A 1067 -47.37 7.85 12.89
N ARG A 1068 -48.36 7.05 13.28
CA ARG A 1068 -49.43 7.45 14.20
C ARG A 1068 -48.92 7.80 15.59
N ARG A 1069 -47.94 7.04 16.11
CA ARG A 1069 -47.35 7.30 17.43
C ARG A 1069 -46.61 8.63 17.48
N ASN A 1070 -46.01 9.04 16.38
CA ASN A 1070 -45.22 10.27 16.27
C ASN A 1070 -45.98 11.42 15.57
N THR A 1071 -47.30 11.29 15.39
CA THR A 1071 -48.14 12.36 14.82
C THR A 1071 -48.58 13.35 15.90
N LEU A 1072 -48.32 14.65 15.68
CA LEU A 1072 -48.82 15.72 16.53
C LEU A 1072 -50.20 16.18 16.05
N TYR A 1073 -51.19 16.18 16.94
CA TYR A 1073 -52.51 16.72 16.64
C TYR A 1073 -52.63 18.15 17.16
N GLY A 1074 -53.25 19.02 16.37
CA GLY A 1074 -53.47 20.43 16.71
C GLY A 1074 -54.93 20.85 16.60
N GLY A 1075 -55.29 21.94 17.28
CA GLY A 1075 -56.66 22.47 17.30
C GLY A 1075 -57.63 21.51 18.00
N LEU A 1076 -58.77 21.23 17.39
CA LEU A 1076 -59.79 20.32 17.96
C LEU A 1076 -59.43 18.84 17.89
N TYR A 1077 -58.33 18.49 17.21
CA TYR A 1077 -57.86 17.10 17.11
C TYR A 1077 -56.88 16.71 18.23
N VAL A 1078 -56.48 17.65 19.09
CA VAL A 1078 -55.67 17.37 20.28
C VAL A 1078 -56.41 16.36 21.16
N ARG A 1079 -55.70 15.35 21.69
CA ARG A 1079 -56.27 14.46 22.71
C ARG A 1079 -56.61 15.29 23.94
N GLY A 1080 -57.89 15.31 24.31
CA GLY A 1080 -58.36 15.92 25.56
C GLY A 1080 -58.06 15.04 26.78
N ASP A 1081 -58.86 15.20 27.83
CA ASP A 1081 -58.78 14.35 29.03
C ASP A 1081 -59.28 12.92 28.77
N ASP A 1082 -60.02 12.71 27.67
CA ASP A 1082 -60.50 11.41 27.23
C ASP A 1082 -59.38 10.61 26.51
N PRO A 1083 -59.26 9.29 26.74
CA PRO A 1083 -58.21 8.47 26.15
C PRO A 1083 -58.38 8.17 24.64
N GLU A 1084 -59.47 8.62 24.02
CA GLU A 1084 -59.80 8.32 22.62
C GLU A 1084 -59.41 9.46 21.67
N ASP A 1085 -58.92 9.10 20.47
CA ASP A 1085 -58.66 10.06 19.40
C ASP A 1085 -59.98 10.65 18.87
N HIS A 1086 -59.98 11.90 18.41
CA HIS A 1086 -61.16 12.51 17.77
C HIS A 1086 -61.72 11.63 16.63
N PRO A 1087 -63.06 11.51 16.44
CA PRO A 1087 -63.66 10.60 15.44
C PRO A 1087 -63.09 10.75 14.02
N THR A 1088 -62.85 11.98 13.56
CA THR A 1088 -62.20 12.26 12.27
C THR A 1088 -60.76 11.71 12.20
N ILE A 1089 -59.99 11.77 13.29
CA ILE A 1089 -58.64 11.19 13.34
C ILE A 1089 -58.71 9.65 13.28
N GLN A 1090 -59.69 9.05 13.96
CA GLN A 1090 -59.92 7.60 13.86
C GLN A 1090 -60.30 7.17 12.42
N LEU A 1091 -61.09 7.99 11.72
CA LEU A 1091 -61.41 7.77 10.30
C LEU A 1091 -60.14 7.90 9.44
N PHE A 1092 -59.29 8.90 9.69
CA PHE A 1092 -58.05 9.10 8.94
C PHE A 1092 -57.15 7.88 9.00
N TRP A 1093 -56.92 7.33 10.20
CA TRP A 1093 -56.07 6.15 10.33
C TRP A 1093 -56.70 4.90 9.71
N ARG A 1094 -58.02 4.72 9.78
CA ARG A 1094 -58.73 3.64 9.05
C ARG A 1094 -58.56 3.77 7.54
N VAL A 1095 -58.69 4.99 6.99
CA VAL A 1095 -58.46 5.26 5.58
C VAL A 1095 -57.00 4.97 5.20
N MET A 1096 -56.02 5.41 5.99
CA MET A 1096 -54.60 5.12 5.77
C MET A 1096 -54.29 3.61 5.81
N GLU A 1097 -54.90 2.86 6.73
CA GLU A 1097 -54.79 1.40 6.79
C GLU A 1097 -55.37 0.73 5.54
N SER A 1098 -56.47 1.27 4.99
CA SER A 1098 -57.10 0.78 3.75
C SER A 1098 -56.35 1.14 2.46
N PHE A 1099 -55.33 2.00 2.52
CA PHE A 1099 -54.52 2.39 1.36
C PHE A 1099 -53.43 1.36 1.03
N THR A 1100 -53.12 1.26 -0.26
CA THR A 1100 -51.92 0.60 -0.76
C THR A 1100 -50.66 1.37 -0.34
N ASP A 1101 -49.49 0.73 -0.35
CA ASP A 1101 -48.25 1.42 0.01
C ASP A 1101 -47.97 2.63 -0.90
N GLY A 1102 -48.27 2.53 -2.20
CA GLY A 1102 -48.15 3.64 -3.14
C GLY A 1102 -49.04 4.84 -2.78
N GLU A 1103 -50.30 4.60 -2.40
CA GLU A 1103 -51.22 5.65 -1.93
C GLU A 1103 -50.75 6.25 -0.59
N ARG A 1104 -50.25 5.43 0.35
CA ARG A 1104 -49.67 5.91 1.62
C ARG A 1104 -48.45 6.80 1.39
N ARG A 1105 -47.57 6.42 0.46
CA ARG A 1105 -46.41 7.22 0.05
C ARG A 1105 -46.83 8.53 -0.60
N ALA A 1106 -47.90 8.52 -1.38
CA ALA A 1106 -48.44 9.73 -1.97
C ALA A 1106 -48.98 10.69 -0.89
N VAL A 1107 -49.70 10.19 0.12
CA VAL A 1107 -50.12 11.00 1.28
C VAL A 1107 -48.91 11.54 2.05
N LEU A 1108 -47.90 10.69 2.28
CA LEU A 1108 -46.68 11.12 2.96
C LEU A 1108 -45.96 12.21 2.17
N LYS A 1109 -45.84 12.06 0.83
CA LYS A 1109 -45.26 13.09 -0.05
C LYS A 1109 -46.08 14.37 -0.05
N PHE A 1110 -47.41 14.27 -0.07
CA PHE A 1110 -48.31 15.41 0.02
C PHE A 1110 -48.11 16.23 1.30
N ILE A 1111 -47.73 15.59 2.41
CA ILE A 1111 -47.54 16.26 3.70
C ILE A 1111 -46.08 16.62 3.96
N THR A 1112 -45.11 15.84 3.48
CA THR A 1112 -43.70 15.96 3.88
C THR A 1112 -42.75 16.29 2.74
N SER A 1113 -43.25 16.41 1.51
CA SER A 1113 -42.49 16.53 0.25
C SER A 1113 -41.59 15.33 -0.08
N THR A 1114 -41.59 14.28 0.74
CA THR A 1114 -40.85 13.05 0.47
C THR A 1114 -41.78 11.83 0.55
N PRO A 1115 -41.70 10.86 -0.36
CA PRO A 1115 -42.53 9.67 -0.33
C PRO A 1115 -42.03 8.58 0.64
N ARG A 1116 -40.91 8.82 1.36
CA ARG A 1116 -40.21 7.79 2.15
C ARG A 1116 -40.07 8.22 3.62
N ALA A 1117 -40.08 7.24 4.51
CA ALA A 1117 -39.89 7.47 5.94
C ALA A 1117 -38.41 7.68 6.30
N PRO A 1118 -38.08 8.43 7.36
CA PRO A 1118 -36.72 8.45 7.90
C PRO A 1118 -36.29 7.08 8.42
N LEU A 1119 -34.98 6.78 8.34
CA LEU A 1119 -34.44 5.48 8.77
C LEU A 1119 -34.70 5.16 10.25
N LEU A 1120 -34.56 6.15 11.13
CA LEU A 1120 -34.76 5.97 12.57
C LEU A 1120 -36.23 6.09 12.99
N GLY A 1121 -37.16 5.96 12.03
CA GLY A 1121 -38.60 6.13 12.24
C GLY A 1121 -39.05 7.58 12.24
N PHE A 1122 -40.37 7.77 12.34
CA PHE A 1122 -41.02 9.08 12.28
C PHE A 1122 -40.72 9.97 13.50
N ALA A 1123 -40.22 9.40 14.59
CA ALA A 1123 -39.69 10.17 15.73
C ALA A 1123 -38.50 11.07 15.35
N SER A 1124 -37.77 10.70 14.29
CA SER A 1124 -36.63 11.48 13.77
C SER A 1124 -37.00 12.44 12.63
N LEU A 1125 -38.29 12.52 12.26
CA LEU A 1125 -38.77 13.44 11.23
C LEU A 1125 -38.81 14.87 11.80
N GLN A 1126 -38.06 15.78 11.18
CA GLN A 1126 -38.02 17.18 11.58
C GLN A 1126 -38.47 18.08 10.41
N PRO A 1127 -39.51 18.93 10.60
CA PRO A 1127 -40.46 19.00 11.73
C PRO A 1127 -41.32 17.73 11.89
N ALA A 1128 -41.99 17.53 13.02
CA ALA A 1128 -42.83 16.33 13.23
C ALA A 1128 -44.07 16.32 12.33
N PHE A 1129 -44.53 15.14 11.94
CA PHE A 1129 -45.76 14.96 11.18
C PHE A 1129 -46.95 15.45 12.00
N SER A 1130 -47.76 16.35 11.45
CA SER A 1130 -48.80 17.05 12.20
C SER A 1130 -50.15 17.08 11.48
N ILE A 1131 -51.25 16.98 12.21
CA ILE A 1131 -52.62 17.12 11.68
C ILE A 1131 -53.41 18.15 12.50
N ARG A 1132 -54.03 19.12 11.82
CA ARG A 1132 -54.88 20.15 12.43
C ARG A 1132 -56.24 20.25 11.75
N ASP A 1133 -57.27 20.62 12.49
CA ASP A 1133 -58.61 20.82 11.93
C ASP A 1133 -58.70 22.04 11.00
N SER A 1134 -59.51 21.94 9.94
CA SER A 1134 -59.69 23.01 8.93
C SER A 1134 -61.15 23.41 8.66
N GLY A 1135 -62.04 23.11 9.61
CA GLY A 1135 -63.46 23.46 9.60
C GLY A 1135 -64.42 22.27 9.43
N ASP A 1136 -65.73 22.55 9.43
CA ASP A 1136 -66.82 21.56 9.27
C ASP A 1136 -67.27 21.33 7.83
N ASP A 1137 -66.71 22.09 6.86
CA ASP A 1137 -67.11 21.99 5.47
C ASP A 1137 -66.51 20.73 4.80
N GLU A 1138 -67.35 19.70 4.66
CA GLU A 1138 -66.99 18.41 4.05
C GLU A 1138 -66.75 18.51 2.52
N THR A 1139 -67.07 19.64 1.88
CA THR A 1139 -66.78 19.84 0.44
C THR A 1139 -65.32 20.18 0.17
N ARG A 1140 -64.66 20.83 1.15
CA ARG A 1140 -63.27 21.29 1.09
C ARG A 1140 -62.31 20.09 1.02
N LEU A 1141 -61.23 20.24 0.26
CA LEU A 1141 -60.15 19.25 0.20
C LEU A 1141 -59.20 19.42 1.39
N PRO A 1142 -58.52 18.34 1.84
CA PRO A 1142 -57.39 18.49 2.74
C PRO A 1142 -56.31 19.34 2.06
N SER A 1143 -55.67 20.22 2.82
CA SER A 1143 -54.50 20.96 2.35
C SER A 1143 -53.29 20.65 3.22
N ALA A 1144 -52.09 20.85 2.69
CA ALA A 1144 -50.86 20.60 3.41
C ALA A 1144 -49.97 21.85 3.43
N SER A 1145 -49.21 21.99 4.51
CA SER A 1145 -48.11 22.92 4.66
C SER A 1145 -46.85 22.08 4.86
N THR A 1146 -46.26 21.63 3.75
CA THR A 1146 -45.19 20.63 3.78
C THR A 1146 -43.87 21.14 4.35
N CYS A 1147 -43.73 22.47 4.39
CA CYS A 1147 -42.70 23.20 5.11
C CYS A 1147 -42.63 22.76 6.59
N VAL A 1148 -43.78 22.57 7.26
CA VAL A 1148 -43.87 22.17 8.67
C VAL A 1148 -44.48 20.78 8.87
N ASN A 1149 -44.52 19.96 7.82
CA ASN A 1149 -45.12 18.61 7.83
C ASN A 1149 -46.57 18.58 8.37
N LEU A 1150 -47.37 19.62 8.08
CA LEU A 1150 -48.72 19.80 8.62
C LEU A 1150 -49.80 19.52 7.58
N MET A 1151 -50.75 18.65 7.89
CA MET A 1151 -52.00 18.48 7.16
C MET A 1151 -53.15 19.22 7.84
N LYS A 1152 -53.86 20.06 7.09
CA LYS A 1152 -55.11 20.72 7.47
C LYS A 1152 -56.30 19.87 7.00
N LEU A 1153 -56.86 19.07 7.91
CA LEU A 1153 -57.88 18.07 7.61
C LEU A 1153 -59.30 18.54 8.00
N PRO A 1154 -60.25 18.65 7.06
CA PRO A 1154 -61.64 18.96 7.37
C PRO A 1154 -62.30 17.88 8.22
N ARG A 1155 -63.34 18.24 8.99
CA ARG A 1155 -64.07 17.31 9.88
C ARG A 1155 -65.05 16.42 9.11
N TYR A 1156 -64.52 15.55 8.24
CA TYR A 1156 -65.33 14.56 7.53
C TYR A 1156 -66.01 13.59 8.50
N LYS A 1157 -67.26 13.23 8.20
CA LYS A 1157 -68.07 12.33 9.03
C LYS A 1157 -68.14 10.89 8.50
N SER A 1158 -67.75 10.68 7.24
CA SER A 1158 -67.78 9.40 6.56
C SER A 1158 -66.40 8.99 6.05
N GLU A 1159 -66.07 7.71 6.21
CA GLU A 1159 -64.83 7.09 5.71
C GLU A 1159 -64.71 7.20 4.18
N ALA A 1160 -65.83 7.02 3.47
CA ALA A 1160 -65.87 7.10 2.01
C ALA A 1160 -65.54 8.52 1.50
N VAL A 1161 -66.12 9.54 2.13
CA VAL A 1161 -65.88 10.95 1.79
C VAL A 1161 -64.43 11.31 2.07
N MET A 1162 -63.89 10.91 3.21
CA MET A 1162 -62.49 11.14 3.55
C MET A 1162 -61.54 10.48 2.57
N ARG A 1163 -61.79 9.21 2.21
CA ARG A 1163 -60.99 8.46 1.24
C ARG A 1163 -60.96 9.15 -0.12
N GLU A 1164 -62.13 9.50 -0.66
CA GLU A 1164 -62.27 10.18 -1.95
C GLU A 1164 -61.53 11.53 -1.96
N LYS A 1165 -61.80 12.38 -0.96
CA LYS A 1165 -61.22 13.74 -0.87
C LYS A 1165 -59.72 13.72 -0.63
N LEU A 1166 -59.22 12.81 0.20
CA LEU A 1166 -57.79 12.68 0.48
C LEU A 1166 -57.02 12.19 -0.74
N LEU A 1167 -57.49 11.13 -1.42
CA LEU A 1167 -56.87 10.65 -2.66
C LEU A 1167 -56.90 11.70 -3.75
N TYR A 1168 -58.03 12.40 -3.92
CA TYR A 1168 -58.15 13.47 -4.89
C TYR A 1168 -57.13 14.59 -4.62
N ALA A 1169 -57.02 15.05 -3.38
CA ALA A 1169 -56.06 16.10 -3.02
C ALA A 1169 -54.62 15.67 -3.29
N VAL A 1170 -54.26 14.45 -2.89
CA VAL A 1170 -52.92 13.88 -3.04
C VAL A 1170 -52.53 13.62 -4.50
N MET A 1171 -53.47 13.17 -5.33
CA MET A 1171 -53.22 12.84 -6.74
C MET A 1171 -53.39 14.02 -7.69
N SER A 1172 -54.03 15.11 -7.24
CA SER A 1172 -54.28 16.28 -8.10
C SER A 1172 -53.00 16.99 -8.53
N GLY A 1173 -51.86 16.72 -7.88
CA GLY A 1173 -50.57 17.30 -8.24
C GLY A 1173 -50.51 18.83 -8.11
N ALA A 1174 -51.55 19.45 -7.55
CA ALA A 1174 -51.58 20.88 -7.27
C ALA A 1174 -50.49 21.17 -6.22
N GLY A 1175 -49.39 21.77 -6.70
CA GLY A 1175 -48.35 22.31 -5.84
C GLY A 1175 -48.88 23.45 -4.95
N PHE A 1176 -47.97 24.03 -4.19
CA PHE A 1176 -48.15 25.00 -3.10
C PHE A 1176 -49.04 26.25 -3.37
N ASP A 1177 -49.62 26.42 -4.54
CA ASP A 1177 -50.37 27.61 -5.00
C ASP A 1177 -51.69 27.90 -4.26
N LEU A 1178 -52.08 27.12 -3.25
CA LEU A 1178 -53.38 27.23 -2.58
C LEU A 1178 -53.34 27.31 -1.04
N SER A 1179 -52.17 27.58 -0.44
CA SER A 1179 -52.10 27.83 1.02
C SER A 1179 -52.33 29.28 1.40
#